data_AF-A0A196SL19-F1
#
_entry.id   AF-A0A196SL19-F1
#
_cell.length_a   1.000
_cell.length_b   1.000
_cell.length_c   1.000
_cell.angle_alpha   90.00
_cell.angle_beta   90.00
_cell.angle_gamma   90.00
#
_symmetry.space_group_name_H-M   'P 1'
#
loop_
_entity.id
_entity.type
_entity.pdbx_description
1 polymer ?
#
loop_
_entity_poly.entity_id
_entity_poly.type
_entity_poly.pdbx_seq_one_letter_code
_entity_poly.pdbx_strand_id
1 'polypeptide(L)'
;MINVISDEALCSVSLHFGDYTLFCNYPSLVNVDIVANGFNTYLIREYGDIMSLDDITVLFGNEVLSMDTVLQSLDFSQSNSFVFQYPPNISINPYLQLYAQERHSRFQLEADIEETRSDLERVLAQNEEMQRQNFDLQDRFASLSQTLTTSIGVNADVLLKENQELKAQLAAMTNQYNDQLEMRRVSDTNEEEWRKEKENFKMRVDELTNRIKEFQLITAEDQRRIENLYQECGNLSGKLNESMELMEKYKTGYINLKRKNEQLEKTRSLEQSVNALTPTSGSLNFVISADKGTLSECVQIMKDEIIEHEAYELVHLNLCGSTIDKDTVNGLFCLVEAGFLPRLRILDLYHCIYKEDVEELLCEWSQCFSFIDVLSPLLIQHKVTPACYAKLKHFVVEQPNSAVRAIDLRNCELGDGGAIILAELLAHHLFPNITTLLLNNNHITEIGIRALSLVLTSSCATQGLLSLSVAENALETEGARALSVIIRNNNKLQRLWANGCHFGDQGLNEICQGLVESNNFSLALLNVMDNDITAQGMTSLKLLFDYGLFQIKDLSLANNPIGDAGVAAFVAGIGGNPCAVDRLYLRNTGISTQGMQTLSEALDAGVLAVKELGLSSNAIQNQGLTSLCEGLSRSKNALSKLWLYDTGIDDSSMISLSQLFSEGLFDSLLLLDIAYNQISDTAFSSICSAIMDNKATLALKELWIGGCPILSTGIIMFASLISMGLLQNLTVLCADMCSIGDDGVLCLAKAIAGKYDEMEQLNVSGNDISEEVKEEVKEQLKSIVLKIDI
;
A
#
# COMPACT_ATOMS: atom_id res chain seq x y z
N MET A 1 15.50 31.94 51.04
CA MET A 1 16.69 32.76 50.68
C MET A 1 17.34 32.12 49.47
N ILE A 2 17.76 32.92 48.49
CA ILE A 2 18.42 32.42 47.27
C ILE A 2 19.89 32.81 47.37
N ASN A 3 20.78 31.82 47.40
CA ASN A 3 22.21 32.05 47.33
C ASN A 3 22.72 31.41 46.04
N VAL A 4 23.23 32.26 45.16
CA VAL A 4 23.88 31.87 43.90
C VAL A 4 25.37 32.08 44.10
N ILE A 5 26.14 31.00 44.02
CA ILE A 5 27.60 31.05 44.07
C ILE A 5 28.10 30.64 42.69
N SER A 6 28.67 31.60 41.97
CA SER A 6 29.37 31.36 40.72
C SER A 6 30.87 31.47 40.97
N ASP A 7 31.59 30.36 40.84
CA ASP A 7 33.04 30.38 40.60
C ASP A 7 33.28 29.73 39.23
N GLU A 8 34.34 30.11 38.52
CA GLU A 8 34.54 29.91 37.06
C GLU A 8 34.52 28.44 36.55
N ALA A 9 34.22 27.46 37.41
CA ALA A 9 34.07 26.06 37.04
C ALA A 9 32.76 25.37 37.47
N LEU A 10 31.89 25.98 38.31
CA LEU A 10 30.60 25.40 38.71
C LEU A 10 29.63 26.49 39.22
N CYS A 11 28.45 26.59 38.59
CA CYS A 11 27.33 27.37 39.11
C CYS A 11 26.47 26.48 40.03
N SER A 12 26.29 26.92 41.28
CA SER A 12 25.42 26.25 42.24
C SER A 12 24.33 27.21 42.73
N VAL A 13 23.07 26.77 42.67
CA VAL A 13 21.91 27.52 43.16
C VAL A 13 21.31 26.77 44.35
N SER A 14 21.22 27.46 45.48
CA SER A 14 20.62 26.93 46.71
C SER A 14 19.37 27.72 47.09
N LEU A 15 18.27 27.00 47.34
CA LEU A 15 16.97 27.55 47.65
C LEU A 15 16.50 27.05 49.03
N HIS A 16 16.46 27.97 50.00
CA HIS A 16 16.05 27.65 51.38
C HIS A 16 14.56 27.97 51.62
N PHE A 17 13.80 26.96 52.06
CA PHE A 17 12.38 27.01 52.42
C PHE A 17 12.15 26.45 53.84
N GLY A 18 12.22 27.32 54.86
CA GLY A 18 12.13 26.86 56.26
C GLY A 18 13.27 25.91 56.61
N ASP A 19 12.97 24.70 57.10
CA ASP A 19 13.96 23.67 57.44
C ASP A 19 14.47 22.86 56.22
N TYR A 20 14.01 23.19 55.00
CA TYR A 20 14.37 22.48 53.76
C TYR A 20 15.28 23.33 52.88
N THR A 21 16.25 22.67 52.23
CA THR A 21 17.13 23.30 51.25
C THR A 21 17.22 22.47 50.00
N LEU A 22 16.92 23.09 48.86
CA LEU A 22 17.16 22.52 47.53
C LEU A 22 18.51 22.98 46.98
N PHE A 23 19.27 22.06 46.40
CA PHE A 23 20.55 22.34 45.74
C PHE A 23 20.51 21.86 44.29
N CYS A 24 20.91 22.75 43.37
CA CYS A 24 21.12 22.42 41.96
C CYS A 24 22.55 22.81 41.57
N ASN A 25 23.33 21.85 41.07
CA ASN A 25 24.70 22.04 40.61
C ASN A 25 24.76 21.78 39.10
N TYR A 26 24.99 22.82 38.29
CA TYR A 26 25.22 22.65 36.86
C TYR A 26 26.30 23.63 36.35
N PRO A 27 27.30 23.17 35.57
CA PRO A 27 28.45 24.01 35.21
C PRO A 27 28.15 25.10 34.15
N SER A 28 26.97 25.07 33.53
CA SER A 28 26.65 25.85 32.32
C SER A 28 25.38 26.69 32.43
N LEU A 29 24.95 27.04 33.65
CA LEU A 29 23.75 27.86 33.87
C LEU A 29 24.04 29.33 33.52
N VAL A 30 23.44 29.84 32.44
CA VAL A 30 23.63 31.23 31.98
C VAL A 30 22.39 32.09 32.20
N ASN A 31 21.18 31.51 32.21
CA ASN A 31 19.96 32.25 32.58
C ASN A 31 18.87 31.32 33.12
N VAL A 32 18.39 31.60 34.33
CA VAL A 32 17.30 30.88 34.98
C VAL A 32 16.07 31.75 35.03
N ASP A 33 14.99 31.33 34.37
CA ASP A 33 13.69 31.98 34.51
C ASP A 33 12.87 31.28 35.59
N ILE A 34 12.50 32.05 36.60
CA ILE A 34 11.61 31.64 37.67
C ILE A 34 10.23 32.23 37.36
N VAL A 35 9.38 31.44 36.72
CA VAL A 35 8.02 31.89 36.38
C VAL A 35 7.13 31.77 37.61
N ALA A 36 6.80 32.91 38.21
CA ALA A 36 5.85 33.00 39.30
C ALA A 36 4.43 33.15 38.74
N ASN A 37 3.74 32.04 38.50
CA ASN A 37 2.29 32.08 38.30
C ASN A 37 1.63 32.10 39.67
N GLY A 38 0.87 33.17 39.93
CA GLY A 38 0.35 33.55 41.25
C GLY A 38 0.01 32.37 42.16
N PHE A 39 0.66 32.38 43.34
CA PHE A 39 0.67 31.40 44.43
C PHE A 39 1.69 30.26 44.32
N ASN A 40 2.96 30.61 44.60
CA ASN A 40 4.08 29.81 45.11
C ASN A 40 4.36 28.43 44.46
N THR A 41 4.15 28.30 43.15
CA THR A 41 4.79 27.24 42.37
C THR A 41 5.83 27.89 41.47
N TYR A 42 7.09 27.45 41.60
CA TYR A 42 8.22 28.00 40.85
C TYR A 42 8.84 26.88 40.01
N LEU A 43 8.72 26.99 38.69
CA LEU A 43 9.46 26.17 37.74
C LEU A 43 10.79 26.87 37.44
N ILE A 44 11.89 26.12 37.57
CA ILE A 44 13.22 26.55 37.15
C ILE A 44 13.42 26.00 35.74
N ARG A 45 13.51 26.88 34.74
CA ARG A 45 13.80 26.51 33.35
C ARG A 45 15.09 27.18 32.87
N GLU A 46 15.84 26.48 32.03
CA GLU A 46 16.83 27.06 31.14
C GLU A 46 16.36 26.79 29.70
N TYR A 47 16.21 27.85 28.90
CA TYR A 47 15.82 27.87 27.47
C TYR A 47 15.06 26.65 26.91
N GLY A 48 13.83 26.43 27.41
CA GLY A 48 12.84 25.55 26.77
C GLY A 48 12.80 24.11 27.29
N ASP A 49 13.84 23.60 27.92
CA ASP A 49 13.85 22.25 28.49
C ASP A 49 13.32 22.20 29.93
N ILE A 50 12.58 21.15 30.25
CA ILE A 50 12.21 20.79 31.63
C ILE A 50 13.36 19.95 32.19
N MET A 51 14.01 20.40 33.26
CA MET A 51 15.06 19.59 33.94
C MET A 51 14.51 18.21 34.30
N SER A 52 15.32 17.17 34.08
CA SER A 52 15.03 15.82 34.58
C SER A 52 14.88 15.85 36.10
N LEU A 53 13.87 15.16 36.63
CA LEU A 53 13.64 15.03 38.07
C LEU A 53 14.79 14.32 38.80
N ASP A 54 15.64 13.60 38.06
CA ASP A 54 16.81 12.87 38.58
C ASP A 54 17.95 13.81 39.01
N ASP A 55 17.95 15.06 38.55
CA ASP A 55 19.02 16.04 38.81
C ASP A 55 18.77 16.90 40.07
N ILE A 56 17.70 16.59 40.82
CA ILE A 56 17.25 17.35 41.98
C ILE A 56 17.52 16.58 43.28
N THR A 57 18.39 17.11 44.13
CA THR A 57 18.71 16.51 45.45
C THR A 57 17.94 17.21 46.57
N VAL A 58 17.20 16.45 47.39
CA VAL A 58 16.37 16.99 48.49
C VAL A 58 17.01 16.66 49.84
N LEU A 59 17.29 17.70 50.64
CA LEU A 59 17.82 17.58 51.99
C LEU A 59 16.74 17.89 53.03
N PHE A 60 16.55 16.98 54.00
CA PHE A 60 15.70 17.19 55.17
C PHE A 60 16.57 17.18 56.44
N GLY A 61 16.79 18.36 57.03
CA GLY A 61 17.80 18.50 58.08
C GLY A 61 19.20 18.13 57.56
N ASN A 62 19.82 17.09 58.13
CA ASN A 62 21.15 16.61 57.73
C ASN A 62 21.13 15.33 56.89
N GLU A 63 19.97 14.84 56.45
CA GLU A 63 19.86 13.63 55.62
C GLU A 63 19.44 13.95 54.19
N VAL A 64 20.07 13.28 53.23
CA VAL A 64 19.82 13.37 51.77
C VAL A 64 18.81 12.30 51.39
N LEU A 65 17.72 12.69 50.73
CA LEU A 65 16.68 11.78 50.23
C LEU A 65 16.62 11.81 48.70
N SER A 66 16.43 10.64 48.07
CA SER A 66 16.19 10.54 46.62
C SER A 66 14.71 10.79 46.29
N MET A 67 14.43 11.33 45.11
CA MET A 67 13.06 11.64 44.66
C MET A 67 12.19 10.37 44.53
N ASP A 68 12.77 9.23 44.16
CA ASP A 68 12.10 7.93 44.19
C ASP A 68 11.67 7.51 45.60
N THR A 69 12.45 7.85 46.64
CA THR A 69 12.08 7.58 48.04
C THR A 69 10.91 8.46 48.48
N VAL A 70 10.86 9.71 47.98
CA VAL A 70 9.76 10.64 48.20
C VAL A 70 8.49 10.16 47.49
N LEU A 71 8.60 9.69 46.24
CA LEU A 71 7.49 9.16 45.45
C LEU A 71 6.97 7.80 45.96
N GLN A 72 7.84 6.93 46.46
CA GLN A 72 7.47 5.65 47.08
C GLN A 72 6.84 5.81 48.47
N SER A 73 7.04 6.96 49.13
CA SER A 73 6.37 7.27 50.40
C SER A 73 4.92 7.78 50.22
N LEU A 74 4.48 8.01 48.97
CA LEU A 74 3.09 8.30 48.64
C LEU A 74 2.31 6.99 48.56
N ASP A 75 1.56 6.67 49.62
CA ASP A 75 0.71 5.49 49.67
C ASP A 75 -0.57 5.71 48.85
N PHE A 76 -0.67 5.05 47.71
CA PHE A 76 -1.81 5.10 46.80
C PHE A 76 -2.97 4.15 47.17
N SER A 77 -2.93 3.54 48.36
CA SER A 77 -3.76 2.36 48.62
C SER A 77 -5.17 2.60 49.21
N GLN A 78 -5.60 3.80 49.64
CA GLN A 78 -6.99 3.96 50.14
C GLN A 78 -7.72 5.29 49.84
N SER A 79 -8.87 5.13 49.17
CA SER A 79 -10.11 5.91 49.24
C SER A 79 -10.12 7.42 48.90
N ASN A 80 -10.66 7.73 47.72
CA ASN A 80 -11.75 8.69 47.41
C ASN A 80 -11.96 10.03 48.15
N SER A 81 -10.98 10.62 48.82
CA SER A 81 -11.02 12.07 49.13
C SER A 81 -9.64 12.63 49.44
N PHE A 82 -9.18 13.59 48.62
CA PHE A 82 -8.04 14.43 48.98
C PHE A 82 -8.55 15.68 49.73
N VAL A 83 -8.17 15.80 51.00
CA VAL A 83 -8.16 17.08 51.72
C VAL A 83 -6.71 17.44 52.00
N PHE A 84 -6.15 18.37 51.22
CA PHE A 84 -4.91 19.06 51.58
C PHE A 84 -5.26 20.26 52.45
N GLN A 85 -4.59 20.40 53.60
CA GLN A 85 -4.67 21.60 54.44
C GLN A 85 -3.80 22.74 53.86
N TYR A 86 -4.43 23.51 52.94
CA TYR A 86 -4.24 24.94 52.55
C TYR A 86 -3.00 25.42 51.75
N PRO A 87 -3.11 26.48 50.90
CA PRO A 87 -4.17 27.51 50.80
C PRO A 87 -5.30 27.21 49.77
N PRO A 88 -6.44 27.91 49.84
CA PRO A 88 -7.75 27.44 49.36
C PRO A 88 -8.04 27.54 47.84
N ASN A 89 -7.08 27.86 46.97
CA ASN A 89 -7.39 28.32 45.60
C ASN A 89 -6.57 27.67 44.47
N ILE A 90 -6.15 26.41 44.59
CA ILE A 90 -5.58 25.68 43.45
C ILE A 90 -6.51 24.53 43.09
N SER A 91 -7.35 24.78 42.08
CA SER A 91 -8.13 23.75 41.40
C SER A 91 -7.33 23.31 40.17
N ILE A 92 -6.73 22.12 40.22
CA ILE A 92 -6.23 21.48 39.00
C ILE A 92 -7.46 21.09 38.18
N ASN A 93 -7.47 21.47 36.90
CA ASN A 93 -8.57 21.13 36.01
C ASN A 93 -8.81 19.60 36.03
N PRO A 94 -9.99 19.13 36.49
CA PRO A 94 -10.29 17.70 36.58
C PRO A 94 -10.10 16.95 35.26
N TYR A 95 -10.24 17.65 34.13
CA TYR A 95 -10.04 17.10 32.79
C TYR A 95 -8.59 16.73 32.51
N LEU A 96 -7.60 17.51 32.97
CA LEU A 96 -6.17 17.20 32.78
C LEU A 96 -5.75 15.98 33.61
N GLN A 97 -6.33 15.82 34.80
CA GLN A 97 -6.07 14.67 35.66
C GLN A 97 -6.67 13.38 35.08
N LEU A 98 -7.91 13.45 34.57
CA LEU A 98 -8.58 12.36 33.86
C LEU A 98 -7.85 11.98 32.56
N TYR A 99 -7.45 12.97 31.77
CA TYR A 99 -6.72 12.74 30.50
C TYR A 99 -5.35 12.08 30.74
N ALA A 100 -4.59 12.55 31.73
CA ALA A 100 -3.29 11.96 32.07
C ALA A 100 -3.43 10.51 32.56
N GLN A 101 -4.44 10.21 33.38
CA GLN A 101 -4.73 8.86 33.84
C GLN A 101 -5.16 7.92 32.70
N GLU A 102 -5.99 8.41 31.78
CA GLU A 102 -6.46 7.64 30.63
C GLU A 102 -5.33 7.37 29.62
N ARG A 103 -4.48 8.37 29.34
CA ARG A 103 -3.30 8.21 28.48
C ARG A 103 -2.28 7.24 29.06
N HIS A 104 -2.03 7.30 30.36
CA HIS A 104 -1.11 6.36 31.03
C HIS A 104 -1.65 4.92 30.99
N SER A 105 -2.96 4.74 31.20
CA SER A 105 -3.61 3.42 31.12
C SER A 105 -3.59 2.83 29.71
N ARG A 106 -3.71 3.68 28.67
CA ARG A 106 -3.59 3.26 27.26
C ARG A 106 -2.16 2.85 26.91
N PHE A 107 -1.17 3.66 27.31
CA PHE A 107 0.24 3.36 27.06
C PHE A 107 0.66 2.01 27.68
N GLN A 108 0.21 1.72 28.91
CA GLN A 108 0.46 0.42 29.54
C GLN A 108 -0.20 -0.74 28.77
N LEU A 109 -1.43 -0.55 28.30
CA LEU A 109 -2.14 -1.60 27.55
C LEU A 109 -1.52 -1.86 26.18
N GLU A 110 -1.01 -0.83 25.50
CA GLU A 110 -0.30 -0.96 24.23
C GLU A 110 1.03 -1.70 24.39
N ALA A 111 1.77 -1.41 25.46
CA ALA A 111 3.00 -2.14 25.80
C ALA A 111 2.72 -3.64 26.06
N ASP A 112 1.67 -3.96 26.83
CA ASP A 112 1.27 -5.34 27.13
C ASP A 112 0.85 -6.12 25.86
N ILE A 113 0.20 -5.44 24.89
CA ILE A 113 -0.19 -6.04 23.61
C ILE A 113 1.03 -6.42 22.78
N GLU A 114 2.03 -5.54 22.70
CA GLU A 114 3.22 -5.78 21.90
C GLU A 114 4.12 -6.86 22.52
N GLU A 115 4.24 -6.90 23.85
CA GLU A 115 4.93 -7.99 24.56
C GLU A 115 4.25 -9.34 24.30
N THR A 116 2.92 -9.42 24.43
CA THR A 116 2.14 -10.64 24.17
C THR A 116 2.26 -11.10 22.71
N ARG A 117 2.35 -10.16 21.76
CA ARG A 117 2.54 -10.45 20.34
C ARG A 117 3.93 -11.02 20.06
N SER A 118 4.97 -10.40 20.59
CA SER A 118 6.36 -10.88 20.47
C SER A 118 6.50 -12.31 21.03
N ASP A 119 5.88 -12.60 22.17
CA ASP A 119 5.86 -13.96 22.74
C ASP A 119 5.11 -14.96 21.84
N LEU A 120 3.98 -14.57 21.24
CA LEU A 120 3.25 -15.41 20.30
C LEU A 120 4.07 -15.73 19.05
N GLU A 121 4.77 -14.75 18.48
CA GLU A 121 5.66 -14.93 17.33
C GLU A 121 6.84 -15.86 17.65
N ARG A 122 7.42 -15.77 18.86
CA ARG A 122 8.47 -16.68 19.32
C ARG A 122 7.97 -18.12 19.45
N VAL A 123 6.77 -18.34 19.99
CA VAL A 123 6.16 -19.68 20.11
C VAL A 123 5.80 -20.26 18.75
N LEU A 124 5.34 -19.44 17.79
CA LEU A 124 5.07 -19.85 16.41
C LEU A 124 6.34 -20.36 15.73
N ALA A 125 7.44 -19.62 15.81
CA ALA A 125 8.72 -20.03 15.23
C ALA A 125 9.25 -21.34 15.81
N GLN A 126 9.12 -21.55 17.13
CA GLN A 126 9.48 -22.80 17.78
C GLN A 126 8.59 -23.98 17.33
N ASN A 127 7.30 -23.74 17.13
CA ASN A 127 6.36 -24.76 16.65
C ASN A 127 6.69 -25.20 15.22
N GLU A 128 6.96 -24.25 14.31
CA GLU A 128 7.36 -24.56 12.92
C GLU A 128 8.65 -25.39 12.85
N GLU A 129 9.63 -25.11 13.71
CA GLU A 129 10.86 -25.88 13.80
C GLU A 129 10.61 -27.30 14.34
N MET A 130 9.80 -27.45 15.38
CA MET A 130 9.42 -28.77 15.91
C MET A 130 8.61 -29.59 14.89
N GLN A 131 7.75 -28.95 14.09
CA GLN A 131 7.02 -29.62 13.00
C GLN A 131 7.97 -30.11 11.91
N ARG A 132 8.97 -29.31 11.52
CA ARG A 132 10.02 -29.73 10.58
C ARG A 132 10.81 -30.93 11.11
N GLN A 133 11.21 -30.90 12.37
CA GLN A 133 11.92 -32.01 13.01
C GLN A 133 11.05 -33.28 13.11
N ASN A 134 9.75 -33.14 13.40
CA ASN A 134 8.82 -34.28 13.41
C ASN A 134 8.65 -34.87 12.00
N PHE A 135 8.56 -34.02 10.98
CA PHE A 135 8.48 -34.47 9.59
C PHE A 135 9.76 -35.22 9.16
N ASP A 136 10.95 -34.70 9.49
CA ASP A 136 12.23 -35.40 9.21
C ASP A 136 12.32 -36.75 9.94
N LEU A 137 11.91 -36.81 11.21
CA LEU A 137 11.87 -38.06 11.97
C LEU A 137 10.86 -39.06 11.40
N GLN A 138 9.69 -38.59 10.95
CA GLN A 138 8.69 -39.42 10.28
C GLN A 138 9.19 -39.93 8.92
N ASP A 139 9.91 -39.10 8.15
CA ASP A 139 10.46 -39.49 6.85
C ASP A 139 11.63 -40.46 7.02
N ARG A 140 12.48 -40.26 8.03
CA ARG A 140 13.52 -41.21 8.43
C ARG A 140 12.91 -42.52 8.94
N PHE A 141 11.80 -42.47 9.68
CA PHE A 141 11.06 -43.66 10.10
C PHE A 141 10.43 -44.38 8.91
N ALA A 142 9.82 -43.66 7.97
CA ALA A 142 9.26 -44.22 6.75
C ALA A 142 10.35 -44.85 5.88
N SER A 143 11.51 -44.20 5.74
CA SER A 143 12.68 -44.71 5.03
C SER A 143 13.27 -45.95 5.71
N LEU A 144 13.41 -45.96 7.04
CA LEU A 144 13.86 -47.15 7.78
C LEU A 144 12.83 -48.27 7.67
N SER A 145 11.54 -47.98 7.87
CA SER A 145 10.46 -48.97 7.79
C SER A 145 10.35 -49.53 6.37
N GLN A 146 10.52 -48.71 5.34
CA GLN A 146 10.55 -49.12 3.95
C GLN A 146 11.81 -49.92 3.64
N THR A 147 12.99 -49.52 4.15
CA THR A 147 14.23 -50.30 4.03
C THR A 147 14.11 -51.65 4.75
N LEU A 148 13.47 -51.71 5.92
CA LEU A 148 13.06 -52.95 6.59
C LEU A 148 12.04 -53.73 5.74
N THR A 149 11.06 -53.08 5.12
CA THR A 149 10.06 -53.77 4.28
C THR A 149 10.65 -54.25 2.95
N THR A 150 11.71 -53.63 2.45
CA THR A 150 12.32 -53.95 1.15
C THR A 150 13.54 -54.87 1.30
N SER A 151 14.34 -54.70 2.36
CA SER A 151 15.47 -55.58 2.71
C SER A 151 15.06 -56.77 3.57
N ILE A 152 13.98 -56.66 4.36
CA ILE A 152 13.45 -57.75 5.21
C ILE A 152 12.07 -58.24 4.74
N GLY A 153 11.23 -57.47 4.04
CA GLY A 153 9.91 -57.97 3.59
C GLY A 153 9.90 -58.98 2.44
N VAL A 154 11.02 -59.22 1.75
CA VAL A 154 11.20 -60.41 0.88
C VAL A 154 11.92 -61.54 1.62
N ASN A 155 12.50 -61.28 2.79
CA ASN A 155 13.41 -62.20 3.47
C ASN A 155 13.03 -62.54 4.91
N ALA A 156 12.04 -61.93 5.57
CA ALA A 156 11.66 -62.29 6.94
C ALA A 156 11.03 -63.68 6.94
N ASP A 157 10.02 -63.91 6.10
CA ASP A 157 9.39 -65.22 5.98
C ASP A 157 10.36 -66.25 5.38
N VAL A 158 11.23 -65.85 4.44
CA VAL A 158 12.27 -66.73 3.87
C VAL A 158 13.35 -67.06 4.88
N LEU A 159 13.83 -66.11 5.69
CA LEU A 159 14.81 -66.32 6.76
C LEU A 159 14.20 -67.03 7.97
N LEU A 160 12.92 -66.80 8.29
CA LEU A 160 12.20 -67.54 9.34
C LEU A 160 12.00 -68.99 8.89
N LYS A 161 11.66 -69.19 7.61
CA LYS A 161 11.55 -70.50 6.97
C LYS A 161 12.92 -71.18 6.84
N GLU A 162 13.97 -70.48 6.44
CA GLU A 162 15.35 -70.98 6.43
C GLU A 162 15.83 -71.28 7.85
N ASN A 163 15.50 -70.47 8.86
CA ASN A 163 15.84 -70.75 10.26
C ASN A 163 15.08 -71.98 10.79
N GLN A 164 13.81 -72.15 10.41
CA GLN A 164 13.03 -73.35 10.70
C GLN A 164 13.57 -74.57 9.96
N GLU A 165 13.97 -74.43 8.69
CA GLU A 165 14.58 -75.48 7.88
C GLU A 165 15.97 -75.86 8.41
N LEU A 166 16.80 -74.91 8.83
CA LEU A 166 18.09 -75.15 9.47
C LEU A 166 17.92 -75.83 10.83
N LYS A 167 16.90 -75.45 11.63
CA LYS A 167 16.53 -76.15 12.86
C LYS A 167 16.03 -77.56 12.60
N ALA A 168 15.24 -77.77 11.55
CA ALA A 168 14.74 -79.08 11.14
C ALA A 168 15.88 -79.96 10.60
N GLN A 169 16.80 -79.40 9.83
CA GLN A 169 18.02 -80.09 9.37
C GLN A 169 18.90 -80.47 10.54
N LEU A 170 19.10 -79.57 11.52
CA LEU A 170 19.85 -79.87 12.74
C LEU A 170 19.19 -80.99 13.55
N ALA A 171 17.86 -80.97 13.70
CA ALA A 171 17.10 -82.01 14.39
C ALA A 171 17.17 -83.36 13.65
N ALA A 172 17.03 -83.36 12.32
CA ALA A 172 17.15 -84.55 11.49
C ALA A 172 18.57 -85.14 11.52
N MET A 173 19.61 -84.31 11.45
CA MET A 173 21.00 -84.74 11.59
C MET A 173 21.28 -85.33 12.98
N THR A 174 20.73 -84.71 14.02
CA THR A 174 20.87 -85.20 15.41
C THR A 174 20.18 -86.55 15.58
N ASN A 175 18.98 -86.73 15.03
CA ASN A 175 18.27 -88.00 15.04
C ASN A 175 19.00 -89.07 14.22
N GLN A 176 19.48 -88.74 13.01
CA GLN A 176 20.26 -89.65 12.17
C GLN A 176 21.58 -90.08 12.85
N TYR A 177 22.25 -89.17 13.57
CA TYR A 177 23.43 -89.49 14.38
C TYR A 177 23.07 -90.41 15.56
N ASN A 178 21.93 -90.18 16.23
CA ASN A 178 21.44 -91.05 17.29
C ASN A 178 21.05 -92.45 16.76
N ASP A 179 20.39 -92.54 15.61
CA ASP A 179 20.03 -93.79 14.94
C ASP A 179 21.27 -94.56 14.49
N GLN A 180 22.29 -93.87 13.96
CA GLN A 180 23.59 -94.46 13.61
C GLN A 180 24.37 -94.93 14.84
N LEU A 181 24.29 -94.20 15.96
CA LEU A 181 24.85 -94.62 17.26
C LEU A 181 24.13 -95.87 17.81
N GLU A 182 22.80 -95.97 17.66
CA GLU A 182 22.05 -97.16 18.04
C GLU A 182 22.32 -98.36 17.13
N MET A 183 22.42 -98.18 15.81
CA MET A 183 22.79 -99.26 14.87
C MET A 183 24.21 -99.77 15.08
N ARG A 184 25.16 -98.92 15.50
CA ARG A 184 26.55 -99.33 15.79
C ARG A 184 26.77 -99.95 17.16
N ARG A 185 25.81 -99.91 18.09
CA ARG A 185 25.84 -100.84 19.24
C ARG A 185 25.81 -102.31 18.79
N VAL A 186 25.54 -102.57 17.51
CA VAL A 186 25.35 -103.91 16.93
C VAL A 186 26.43 -104.31 15.90
N SER A 187 27.36 -103.44 15.48
CA SER A 187 28.42 -103.85 14.53
C SER A 187 29.79 -103.18 14.74
N ASP A 188 30.79 -104.02 15.03
CA ASP A 188 32.21 -103.68 15.00
C ASP A 188 32.70 -103.65 13.55
N THR A 189 33.07 -102.48 13.02
CA THR A 189 34.22 -102.29 12.11
C THR A 189 34.41 -100.82 11.72
N ASN A 190 35.69 -100.38 11.68
CA ASN A 190 36.25 -99.06 11.33
C ASN A 190 35.99 -97.89 12.30
N GLU A 191 36.93 -97.70 13.25
CA GLU A 191 36.92 -96.68 14.32
C GLU A 191 37.48 -95.31 13.85
N GLU A 192 38.42 -95.31 12.92
CA GLU A 192 39.15 -94.09 12.50
C GLU A 192 38.40 -93.25 11.45
N GLU A 193 37.68 -93.93 10.56
CA GLU A 193 36.76 -93.31 9.59
C GLU A 193 35.58 -92.64 10.31
N TRP A 194 35.05 -93.31 11.34
CA TRP A 194 34.03 -92.78 12.22
C TRP A 194 34.52 -91.59 13.06
N ARG A 195 35.78 -91.61 13.53
CA ARG A 195 36.34 -90.47 14.25
C ARG A 195 36.36 -89.22 13.37
N LYS A 196 36.74 -89.36 12.10
CA LYS A 196 36.71 -88.27 11.11
C LYS A 196 35.29 -87.81 10.81
N GLU A 197 34.33 -88.72 10.63
CA GLU A 197 32.93 -88.36 10.41
C GLU A 197 32.31 -87.65 11.61
N LYS A 198 32.58 -88.11 12.83
CA LYS A 198 32.12 -87.48 14.08
C LYS A 198 32.70 -86.08 14.26
N GLU A 199 33.97 -85.89 13.92
CA GLU A 199 34.64 -84.60 14.00
C GLU A 199 34.12 -83.63 12.92
N ASN A 200 33.83 -84.13 11.72
CA ASN A 200 33.22 -83.36 10.64
C ASN A 200 31.75 -82.99 10.96
N PHE A 201 30.99 -83.90 11.57
CA PHE A 201 29.62 -83.66 12.05
C PHE A 201 29.61 -82.57 13.13
N LYS A 202 30.49 -82.69 14.13
CA LYS A 202 30.62 -81.69 15.19
C LYS A 202 30.95 -80.31 14.62
N MET A 203 31.88 -80.23 13.68
CA MET A 203 32.25 -78.98 13.01
C MET A 203 31.05 -78.36 12.27
N ARG A 204 30.24 -79.18 11.59
CA ARG A 204 29.02 -78.73 10.88
C ARG A 204 27.93 -78.24 11.83
N VAL A 205 27.76 -78.90 12.97
CA VAL A 205 26.82 -78.48 14.03
C VAL A 205 27.26 -77.16 14.66
N ASP A 206 28.55 -77.00 14.95
CA ASP A 206 29.11 -75.78 15.53
C ASP A 206 28.96 -74.59 14.54
N GLU A 207 29.20 -74.83 13.24
CA GLU A 207 29.02 -73.84 12.17
C GLU A 207 27.56 -73.37 12.07
N LEU A 208 26.59 -74.31 12.06
CA LEU A 208 25.16 -74.01 12.01
C LEU A 208 24.70 -73.26 13.28
N THR A 209 25.19 -73.66 14.44
CA THR A 209 24.84 -73.03 15.72
C THR A 209 25.33 -71.59 15.79
N ASN A 210 26.52 -71.31 15.28
CA ASN A 210 27.06 -69.94 15.24
C ASN A 210 26.29 -69.04 14.28
N ARG A 211 25.92 -69.53 13.08
CA ARG A 211 25.08 -68.77 12.14
C ARG A 211 23.71 -68.43 12.73
N ILE A 212 23.08 -69.35 13.48
CA ILE A 212 21.81 -69.08 14.16
C ILE A 212 21.96 -67.97 15.21
N LYS A 213 23.06 -67.96 15.98
CA LYS A 213 23.33 -66.92 17.00
C LYS A 213 23.56 -65.54 16.39
N GLU A 214 24.33 -65.44 15.30
CA GLU A 214 24.58 -64.17 14.60
C GLU A 214 23.27 -63.55 14.09
N PHE A 215 22.40 -64.36 13.47
CA PHE A 215 21.08 -63.90 13.02
C PHE A 215 20.24 -63.34 14.16
N GLN A 216 20.15 -64.05 15.30
CA GLN A 216 19.37 -63.60 16.45
C GLN A 216 19.87 -62.27 17.03
N LEU A 217 21.18 -62.02 16.96
CA LEU A 217 21.81 -60.83 17.50
C LEU A 217 21.52 -59.58 16.65
N ILE A 218 21.57 -59.74 15.32
CA ILE A 218 21.21 -58.68 14.36
C ILE A 218 19.73 -58.30 14.50
N THR A 219 18.82 -59.30 14.58
CA THR A 219 17.38 -59.02 14.70
C THR A 219 17.04 -58.29 16.01
N ALA A 220 17.69 -58.64 17.11
CA ALA A 220 17.48 -57.96 18.40
C ALA A 220 17.96 -56.50 18.41
N GLU A 221 19.09 -56.22 17.74
CA GLU A 221 19.64 -54.86 17.65
C GLU A 221 18.77 -53.96 16.76
N ASP A 222 18.29 -54.47 15.61
CA ASP A 222 17.39 -53.73 14.73
C ASP A 222 16.03 -53.46 15.40
N GLN A 223 15.49 -54.42 16.14
CA GLN A 223 14.25 -54.25 16.91
C GLN A 223 14.41 -53.15 17.99
N ARG A 224 15.56 -53.11 18.67
CA ARG A 224 15.87 -52.08 19.66
C ARG A 224 16.00 -50.68 19.04
N ARG A 225 16.55 -50.56 17.83
CA ARG A 225 16.64 -49.27 17.11
C ARG A 225 15.26 -48.73 16.73
N ILE A 226 14.34 -49.59 16.31
CA ILE A 226 12.96 -49.21 15.99
C ILE A 226 12.21 -48.74 17.24
N GLU A 227 12.33 -49.46 18.36
CA GLU A 227 11.69 -49.07 19.62
C GLU A 227 12.19 -47.70 20.13
N ASN A 228 13.49 -47.42 20.01
CA ASN A 228 14.05 -46.12 20.38
C ASN A 228 13.51 -44.97 19.50
N LEU A 229 13.44 -45.16 18.18
CA LEU A 229 12.86 -44.17 17.26
C LEU A 229 11.38 -43.91 17.54
N TYR A 230 10.62 -44.95 17.89
CA TYR A 230 9.20 -44.82 18.25
C TYR A 230 9.02 -43.98 19.53
N GLN A 231 9.88 -44.18 20.53
CA GLN A 231 9.89 -43.36 21.75
C GLN A 231 10.28 -41.89 21.47
N GLU A 232 11.25 -41.64 20.60
CA GLU A 232 11.65 -40.28 20.22
C GLU A 232 10.51 -39.53 19.50
N CYS A 233 9.83 -40.18 18.55
CA CYS A 233 8.65 -39.61 17.87
C CYS A 233 7.50 -39.32 18.86
N GLY A 234 7.25 -40.22 19.81
CA GLY A 234 6.23 -40.03 20.85
C GLY A 234 6.54 -38.82 21.75
N ASN A 235 7.78 -38.67 22.18
CA ASN A 235 8.22 -37.56 23.01
C ASN A 235 8.13 -36.21 22.28
N LEU A 236 8.50 -36.15 21.00
CA LEU A 236 8.39 -34.93 20.19
C LEU A 236 6.93 -34.53 19.95
N SER A 237 6.06 -35.53 19.68
CA SER A 237 4.62 -35.30 19.54
C SER A 237 3.98 -34.76 20.82
N GLY A 238 4.44 -35.21 22.00
CA GLY A 238 4.00 -34.67 23.29
C GLY A 238 4.36 -33.18 23.45
N LYS A 239 5.61 -32.81 23.16
CA LYS A 239 6.08 -31.41 23.20
C LYS A 239 5.36 -30.51 22.20
N LEU A 240 5.01 -31.04 21.03
CA LEU A 240 4.23 -30.32 20.02
C LEU A 240 2.83 -29.95 20.54
N ASN A 241 2.17 -30.88 21.22
CA ASN A 241 0.85 -30.65 21.83
C ASN A 241 0.92 -29.60 22.94
N GLU A 242 1.93 -29.64 23.82
CA GLU A 242 2.15 -28.63 24.86
C GLU A 242 2.38 -27.23 24.26
N SER A 243 3.15 -27.14 23.16
CA SER A 243 3.39 -25.89 22.44
C SER A 243 2.12 -25.33 21.79
N MET A 244 1.24 -26.20 21.29
CA MET A 244 -0.05 -25.79 20.71
C MET A 244 -1.01 -25.25 21.79
N GLU A 245 -1.03 -25.84 22.99
CA GLU A 245 -1.81 -25.32 24.12
C GLU A 245 -1.31 -23.93 24.56
N LEU A 246 0.01 -23.73 24.61
CA LEU A 246 0.59 -22.44 24.96
C LEU A 246 0.27 -21.35 23.92
N MET A 247 0.30 -21.71 22.63
CA MET A 247 -0.07 -20.82 21.53
C MET A 247 -1.53 -20.35 21.62
N GLU A 248 -2.47 -21.26 21.89
CA GLU A 248 -3.88 -20.92 22.05
C GLU A 248 -4.11 -20.01 23.27
N LYS A 249 -3.31 -20.17 24.33
CA LYS A 249 -3.33 -19.26 25.50
C LYS A 249 -2.89 -17.85 25.14
N TYR A 250 -1.76 -17.68 24.44
CA TYR A 250 -1.27 -16.36 24.01
C TYR A 250 -2.20 -15.69 22.99
N LYS A 251 -2.74 -16.45 22.04
CA LYS A 251 -3.74 -15.99 21.07
C LYS A 251 -5.02 -15.50 21.75
N THR A 252 -5.50 -16.23 22.75
CA THR A 252 -6.67 -15.82 23.55
C THR A 252 -6.36 -14.55 24.36
N GLY A 253 -5.17 -14.44 24.95
CA GLY A 253 -4.69 -13.24 25.64
C GLY A 253 -4.67 -12.01 24.74
N TYR A 254 -4.07 -12.13 23.56
CA TYR A 254 -4.00 -11.07 22.55
C TYR A 254 -5.39 -10.59 22.10
N ILE A 255 -6.32 -11.52 21.81
CA ILE A 255 -7.69 -11.17 21.41
C ILE A 255 -8.42 -10.42 22.54
N ASN A 256 -8.26 -10.84 23.79
CA ASN A 256 -8.89 -10.19 24.93
C ASN A 256 -8.34 -8.78 25.19
N LEU A 257 -7.02 -8.59 25.09
CA LEU A 257 -6.37 -7.28 25.21
C LEU A 257 -6.81 -6.34 24.08
N LYS A 258 -6.88 -6.84 22.84
CA LYS A 258 -7.37 -6.06 21.70
C LYS A 258 -8.83 -5.64 21.87
N ARG A 259 -9.72 -6.52 22.36
CA ARG A 259 -11.11 -6.16 22.68
C ARG A 259 -11.20 -5.12 23.80
N LYS A 260 -10.31 -5.19 24.81
CA LYS A 260 -10.25 -4.20 25.89
C LYS A 260 -9.80 -2.82 25.35
N ASN A 261 -8.87 -2.81 24.40
CA ASN A 261 -8.47 -1.60 23.69
C ASN A 261 -9.63 -1.02 22.86
N GLU A 262 -10.33 -1.85 22.10
CA GLU A 262 -11.53 -1.45 21.34
C GLU A 262 -12.68 -0.95 22.24
N GLN A 263 -12.84 -1.50 23.45
CA GLN A 263 -13.80 -1.00 24.44
C GLN A 263 -13.41 0.36 25.01
N LEU A 264 -12.12 0.61 25.27
CA LEU A 264 -11.61 1.93 25.65
C LEU A 264 -11.81 2.96 24.53
N GLU A 265 -11.58 2.58 23.27
CA GLU A 265 -11.89 3.44 22.11
C GLU A 265 -13.39 3.73 21.95
N LYS A 266 -14.26 2.75 22.27
CA LYS A 266 -15.73 2.93 22.26
C LYS A 266 -16.25 3.75 23.44
N THR A 267 -15.48 3.92 24.52
CA THR A 267 -15.84 4.76 25.69
C THR A 267 -15.61 6.26 25.40
N ARG A 268 -15.73 6.65 24.13
CA ARG A 268 -15.72 8.01 23.58
C ARG A 268 -16.91 8.90 24.01
N SER A 269 -17.71 8.50 25.00
CA SER A 269 -18.92 9.27 25.40
C SER A 269 -18.62 10.62 26.06
N LEU A 270 -17.35 10.90 26.40
CA LEU A 270 -16.90 12.23 26.82
C LEU A 270 -16.79 13.22 25.64
N GLU A 271 -16.50 12.77 24.41
CA GLU A 271 -16.55 13.63 23.20
C GLU A 271 -17.99 14.11 22.90
N GLN A 272 -19.01 13.29 23.20
CA GLN A 272 -20.42 13.67 23.01
C GLN A 272 -20.90 14.75 23.99
N SER A 273 -20.28 14.82 25.18
CA SER A 273 -20.61 15.85 26.18
C SER A 273 -19.88 17.17 25.88
N VAL A 274 -18.74 17.12 25.20
CA VAL A 274 -17.97 18.29 24.73
C VAL A 274 -18.58 18.88 23.45
N ASN A 275 -19.01 18.03 22.51
CA ASN A 275 -19.66 18.46 21.26
C ASN A 275 -21.06 19.09 21.44
N ALA A 276 -21.64 19.02 22.64
CA ALA A 276 -22.92 19.64 22.96
C ALA A 276 -22.81 21.12 23.35
N LEU A 277 -21.59 21.68 23.51
CA LEU A 277 -21.37 23.04 24.02
C LEU A 277 -20.67 24.00 23.04
N THR A 278 -20.39 23.59 21.80
CA THR A 278 -19.82 24.47 20.77
C THR A 278 -20.63 24.37 19.47
N PRO A 279 -21.16 25.49 18.93
CA PRO A 279 -21.82 25.46 17.64
C PRO A 279 -20.78 25.35 16.51
N THR A 280 -21.02 24.39 15.63
CA THR A 280 -20.52 24.30 14.24
C THR A 280 -19.00 24.33 14.03
N SER A 281 -18.39 23.14 13.93
CA SER A 281 -17.12 22.97 13.21
C SER A 281 -17.26 21.82 12.19
N GLY A 282 -17.55 22.19 10.94
CA GLY A 282 -17.24 21.34 9.80
C GLY A 282 -15.73 21.29 9.60
N SER A 283 -15.19 20.13 9.25
CA SER A 283 -13.77 19.99 8.89
C SER A 283 -13.48 20.79 7.61
N LEU A 284 -12.84 21.95 7.75
CA LEU A 284 -12.23 22.65 6.63
C LEU A 284 -10.77 22.19 6.55
N ASN A 285 -10.44 21.44 5.49
CA ASN A 285 -9.06 21.20 5.10
C ASN A 285 -8.43 22.56 4.77
N PHE A 286 -7.62 23.09 5.67
CA PHE A 286 -6.84 24.29 5.38
C PHE A 286 -5.66 23.89 4.49
N VAL A 287 -5.71 24.25 3.22
CA VAL A 287 -4.57 24.17 2.29
C VAL A 287 -3.99 25.57 2.21
N ILE A 288 -2.85 25.79 2.86
CA ILE A 288 -2.08 27.01 2.64
C ILE A 288 -1.30 26.81 1.35
N SER A 289 -1.70 27.51 0.29
CA SER A 289 -0.97 27.57 -0.98
C SER A 289 -0.12 28.84 -0.98
N ALA A 290 1.20 28.71 -0.88
CA ALA A 290 2.11 29.85 -0.82
C ALA A 290 2.39 30.42 -2.22
N ASP A 291 1.35 30.80 -2.95
CA ASP A 291 1.49 31.07 -4.38
C ASP A 291 2.14 32.44 -4.66
N LYS A 292 2.25 33.36 -3.68
CA LYS A 292 2.75 34.74 -3.91
C LYS A 292 3.42 35.45 -2.70
N GLY A 293 4.11 34.76 -1.79
CA GLY A 293 4.76 35.41 -0.64
C GLY A 293 5.91 34.60 -0.02
N THR A 294 6.78 35.26 0.77
CA THR A 294 7.80 34.56 1.58
C THR A 294 7.13 33.77 2.69
N LEU A 295 7.51 32.50 2.88
CA LEU A 295 6.88 31.61 3.87
C LEU A 295 6.85 32.17 5.30
N SER A 296 7.77 33.08 5.61
CA SER A 296 7.84 33.85 6.85
C SER A 296 6.53 34.58 7.16
N GLU A 297 5.84 35.12 6.15
CA GLU A 297 4.53 35.77 6.31
C GLU A 297 3.43 34.74 6.57
N CYS A 298 3.46 33.59 5.89
CA CYS A 298 2.53 32.48 6.15
C CYS A 298 2.71 31.87 7.55
N VAL A 299 3.94 31.76 8.05
CA VAL A 299 4.26 31.31 9.42
C VAL A 299 3.77 32.33 10.45
N GLN A 300 3.84 33.63 10.14
CA GLN A 300 3.30 34.66 11.02
C GLN A 300 1.76 34.64 11.03
N ILE A 301 1.12 34.48 9.87
CA ILE A 301 -0.34 34.29 9.76
C ILE A 301 -0.78 33.02 10.49
N MET A 302 -0.04 31.90 10.34
CA MET A 302 -0.30 30.66 11.09
C MET A 302 -0.16 30.88 12.60
N LYS A 303 0.86 31.62 13.05
CA LYS A 303 1.00 31.98 14.46
C LYS A 303 -0.18 32.84 14.93
N ASP A 304 -0.59 33.84 14.17
CA ASP A 304 -1.63 34.79 14.58
C ASP A 304 -3.05 34.15 14.54
N GLU A 305 -3.39 33.37 13.51
CA GLU A 305 -4.71 32.73 13.36
C GLU A 305 -4.90 31.46 14.22
N ILE A 306 -3.84 30.65 14.42
CA ILE A 306 -3.92 29.43 15.26
C ILE A 306 -3.98 29.81 16.74
N ILE A 307 -3.30 30.91 17.15
CA ILE A 307 -3.37 31.44 18.52
C ILE A 307 -4.74 32.05 18.85
N GLU A 308 -5.43 32.66 17.88
CA GLU A 308 -6.73 33.30 18.14
C GLU A 308 -7.92 32.33 18.20
N HIS A 309 -7.84 31.16 17.56
CA HIS A 309 -9.02 30.32 17.33
C HIS A 309 -8.98 28.88 17.85
N GLU A 310 -7.87 28.36 18.38
CA GLU A 310 -7.74 27.01 19.00
C GLU A 310 -8.37 25.81 18.22
N ALA A 311 -8.79 25.97 16.95
CA ALA A 311 -9.75 25.07 16.31
C ALA A 311 -9.44 24.69 14.85
N TYR A 312 -8.17 24.74 14.43
CA TYR A 312 -7.78 24.32 13.07
C TYR A 312 -6.85 23.10 13.08
N GLU A 313 -7.24 22.05 12.34
CA GLU A 313 -6.41 20.85 12.12
C GLU A 313 -5.62 21.00 10.81
N LEU A 314 -4.31 21.30 10.88
CA LEU A 314 -3.45 21.32 9.69
C LEU A 314 -2.99 19.89 9.36
N VAL A 315 -3.63 19.28 8.37
CA VAL A 315 -3.36 17.90 7.91
C VAL A 315 -2.47 17.86 6.67
N HIS A 316 -2.50 18.92 5.85
CA HIS A 316 -1.72 19.05 4.62
C HIS A 316 -1.08 20.44 4.55
N LEU A 317 0.25 20.48 4.44
CA LEU A 317 1.00 21.71 4.19
C LEU A 317 1.55 21.66 2.76
N ASN A 318 1.05 22.55 1.89
CA ASN A 318 1.44 22.63 0.49
C ASN A 318 2.35 23.83 0.24
N LEU A 319 3.64 23.58 0.10
CA LEU A 319 4.65 24.58 -0.22
C LEU A 319 5.02 24.56 -1.71
N CYS A 320 4.26 23.86 -2.55
CA CYS A 320 4.59 23.66 -3.95
C CYS A 320 4.96 24.98 -4.67
N GLY A 321 6.05 24.96 -5.45
CA GLY A 321 6.52 26.12 -6.22
C GLY A 321 7.18 27.23 -5.38
N SER A 322 7.23 27.08 -4.06
CA SER A 322 7.79 28.10 -3.16
C SER A 322 9.32 28.10 -3.18
N THR A 323 9.91 29.25 -2.89
CA THR A 323 11.36 29.29 -2.60
C THR A 323 11.58 28.94 -1.12
N ILE A 324 12.27 27.85 -0.85
CA ILE A 324 12.61 27.40 0.51
C ILE A 324 13.97 27.98 0.88
N ASP A 325 14.01 28.75 1.95
CA ASP A 325 15.22 29.31 2.54
C ASP A 325 15.36 28.96 4.03
N LYS A 326 16.48 29.38 4.62
CA LYS A 326 16.80 29.12 6.02
C LYS A 326 15.69 29.56 6.98
N ASP A 327 15.08 30.71 6.72
CA ASP A 327 14.03 31.27 7.57
C ASP A 327 12.71 30.47 7.45
N THR A 328 12.41 29.99 6.25
CA THR A 328 11.29 29.08 5.96
C THR A 328 11.43 27.78 6.76
N VAL A 329 12.60 27.13 6.71
CA VAL A 329 12.86 25.87 7.44
C VAL A 329 12.81 26.08 8.95
N ASN A 330 13.45 27.14 9.46
CA ASN A 330 13.41 27.48 10.88
C ASN A 330 11.99 27.81 11.37
N GLY A 331 11.23 28.57 10.58
CA GLY A 331 9.85 28.94 10.93
C GLY A 331 8.97 27.71 11.09
N LEU A 332 9.11 26.73 10.21
CA LEU A 332 8.37 25.49 10.32
C LEU A 332 8.90 24.56 11.43
N PHE A 333 10.21 24.54 11.70
CA PHE A 333 10.79 23.84 12.86
C PHE A 333 10.17 24.37 14.16
N CYS A 334 10.10 25.69 14.31
CA CYS A 334 9.45 26.32 15.46
C CYS A 334 7.96 25.94 15.57
N LEU A 335 7.24 25.77 14.45
CA LEU A 335 5.83 25.32 14.48
C LEU A 335 5.69 23.86 14.91
N VAL A 336 6.64 22.99 14.53
CA VAL A 336 6.67 21.60 15.00
C VAL A 336 7.04 21.53 16.49
N GLU A 337 8.11 22.20 16.91
CA GLU A 337 8.56 22.23 18.31
C GLU A 337 7.51 22.82 19.25
N ALA A 338 6.81 23.87 18.81
CA ALA A 338 5.72 24.45 19.57
C ALA A 338 4.43 23.62 19.56
N GLY A 339 4.41 22.46 18.87
CA GLY A 339 3.30 21.53 18.87
C GLY A 339 2.08 21.99 18.07
N PHE A 340 2.25 22.91 17.11
CA PHE A 340 1.17 23.42 16.25
C PHE A 340 0.87 22.52 15.05
N LEU A 341 1.74 21.54 14.75
CA LEU A 341 1.60 20.61 13.62
C LEU A 341 1.42 19.12 14.02
N PRO A 342 0.71 18.76 15.10
CA PRO A 342 0.72 17.40 15.64
C PRO A 342 -0.05 16.38 14.78
N ARG A 343 -0.78 16.84 13.75
CA ARG A 343 -1.59 16.02 12.85
C ARG A 343 -1.24 16.19 11.38
N LEU A 344 -0.13 16.85 11.05
CA LEU A 344 0.33 17.02 9.67
C LEU A 344 0.65 15.65 9.06
N ARG A 345 -0.08 15.24 8.02
CA ARG A 345 0.11 13.95 7.33
C ARG A 345 0.80 14.08 5.99
N ILE A 346 0.61 15.21 5.31
CA ILE A 346 1.15 15.45 3.98
C ILE A 346 1.97 16.74 4.02
N LEU A 347 3.22 16.66 3.60
CA LEU A 347 4.06 17.82 3.33
C LEU A 347 4.39 17.80 1.84
N ASP A 348 3.80 18.72 1.08
CA ASP A 348 3.99 18.84 -0.36
C ASP A 348 4.99 19.96 -0.67
N LEU A 349 6.16 19.60 -1.18
CA LEU A 349 7.27 20.48 -1.56
C LEU A 349 7.55 20.41 -3.06
N TYR A 350 6.58 19.95 -3.85
CA TYR A 350 6.71 19.80 -5.29
C TYR A 350 7.13 21.12 -5.96
N HIS A 351 8.07 21.11 -6.91
CA HIS A 351 8.63 22.34 -7.55
C HIS A 351 9.19 23.42 -6.61
N CYS A 352 9.52 23.12 -5.35
CA CYS A 352 10.19 24.10 -4.50
C CYS A 352 11.59 24.45 -5.00
N ILE A 353 11.95 25.73 -4.94
CA ILE A 353 13.31 26.22 -5.24
C ILE A 353 14.05 26.41 -3.93
N TYR A 354 15.08 25.62 -3.68
CA TYR A 354 15.87 25.73 -2.45
C TYR A 354 17.02 26.72 -2.64
N LYS A 355 17.19 27.66 -1.71
CA LYS A 355 18.37 28.54 -1.68
C LYS A 355 19.62 27.78 -1.23
N GLU A 356 20.80 28.30 -1.56
CA GLU A 356 22.08 27.80 -1.03
C GLU A 356 22.05 27.78 0.53
N ASP A 357 22.72 26.80 1.14
CA ASP A 357 22.87 26.62 2.61
C ASP A 357 21.65 26.08 3.39
N VAL A 358 20.58 25.62 2.74
CA VAL A 358 19.40 25.05 3.42
C VAL A 358 19.59 23.56 3.77
N GLU A 359 20.55 22.87 3.15
CA GLU A 359 20.78 21.41 3.28
C GLU A 359 21.06 20.94 4.70
N GLU A 360 21.82 21.72 5.49
CA GLU A 360 22.15 21.38 6.89
C GLU A 360 20.91 21.47 7.79
N LEU A 361 20.04 22.46 7.53
CA LEU A 361 18.79 22.64 8.25
C LEU A 361 17.76 21.58 7.87
N LEU A 362 17.67 21.18 6.59
CA LEU A 362 16.76 20.09 6.18
C LEU A 362 17.12 18.76 6.87
N CYS A 363 18.41 18.53 7.16
CA CYS A 363 18.86 17.35 7.91
C CYS A 363 18.34 17.37 9.36
N GLU A 364 18.45 18.50 10.06
CA GLU A 364 17.89 18.67 11.41
C GLU A 364 16.35 18.58 11.40
N TRP A 365 15.74 19.18 10.38
CA TRP A 365 14.29 19.23 10.18
C TRP A 365 13.66 17.86 9.90
N SER A 366 14.40 16.91 9.34
CA SER A 366 13.93 15.53 9.11
C SER A 366 13.54 14.79 10.40
N GLN A 367 14.13 15.16 11.54
CA GLN A 367 13.84 14.58 12.85
C GLN A 367 12.43 14.94 13.36
N CYS A 368 11.88 16.04 12.85
CA CYS A 368 10.57 16.56 13.25
C CYS A 368 9.39 15.85 12.59
N PHE A 369 9.60 14.93 11.64
CA PHE A 369 8.54 14.37 10.80
C PHE A 369 8.21 12.89 11.04
N SER A 370 8.41 12.41 12.27
CA SER A 370 8.01 11.05 12.67
C SER A 370 6.51 10.75 12.54
N PHE A 371 5.68 11.76 12.23
CA PHE A 371 4.22 11.68 12.11
C PHE A 371 3.67 11.93 10.69
N ILE A 372 4.53 12.16 9.69
CA ILE A 372 4.15 12.42 8.29
C ILE A 372 3.95 11.10 7.51
N ASP A 373 2.81 11.00 6.81
CA ASP A 373 2.44 9.84 5.99
C ASP A 373 2.98 9.94 4.55
N VAL A 374 3.16 11.17 4.03
CA VAL A 374 3.60 11.44 2.65
C VAL A 374 4.79 12.40 2.64
N LEU A 375 5.93 11.92 2.10
CA LEU A 375 7.17 12.68 1.99
C LEU A 375 7.40 13.05 0.52
N SER A 376 7.42 14.36 0.25
CA SER A 376 7.74 14.96 -1.05
C SER A 376 9.23 15.38 -1.11
N PRO A 377 9.78 15.98 -2.18
CA PRO A 377 11.20 15.86 -2.59
C PRO A 377 12.33 16.50 -1.75
N LEU A 378 12.08 16.72 -0.47
CA LEU A 378 12.93 17.32 0.56
C LEU A 378 14.38 16.80 0.63
N LEU A 379 14.69 15.58 0.14
CA LEU A 379 15.99 14.92 0.39
C LEU A 379 16.81 14.56 -0.85
N ILE A 380 16.26 14.63 -2.06
CA ILE A 380 16.89 13.97 -3.23
C ILE A 380 17.17 14.95 -4.38
N GLN A 381 16.55 16.13 -4.38
CA GLN A 381 16.63 17.08 -5.50
C GLN A 381 17.95 17.86 -5.57
N HIS A 382 18.66 18.03 -4.45
CA HIS A 382 20.00 18.56 -4.51
C HIS A 382 20.91 17.46 -5.05
N LYS A 383 21.80 17.82 -5.98
CA LYS A 383 22.96 17.00 -6.37
C LYS A 383 23.67 16.57 -5.09
N VAL A 384 23.24 15.46 -4.49
CA VAL A 384 23.77 14.99 -3.23
C VAL A 384 25.20 14.65 -3.55
N THR A 385 26.09 15.59 -3.25
CA THR A 385 27.51 15.32 -3.38
C THR A 385 27.79 14.11 -2.49
N PRO A 386 28.77 13.25 -2.83
CA PRO A 386 29.14 12.13 -1.98
C PRO A 386 29.36 12.52 -0.50
N ALA A 387 29.65 13.80 -0.21
CA ALA A 387 29.74 14.39 1.12
C ALA A 387 28.37 14.59 1.82
N CYS A 388 27.34 15.09 1.14
CA CYS A 388 25.98 15.21 1.70
C CYS A 388 25.38 13.83 1.95
N TYR A 389 25.66 12.86 1.07
CA TYR A 389 25.30 11.45 1.25
C TYR A 389 25.99 10.83 2.48
N ALA A 390 27.30 11.06 2.66
CA ALA A 390 28.03 10.56 3.81
C ALA A 390 27.49 11.10 5.15
N LYS A 391 26.96 12.33 5.16
CA LYS A 391 26.29 12.93 6.32
C LYS A 391 24.88 12.37 6.54
N LEU A 392 24.05 12.29 5.50
CA LEU A 392 22.70 11.68 5.58
C LEU A 392 22.76 10.21 6.00
N LYS A 393 23.72 9.44 5.47
CA LYS A 393 23.98 8.05 5.87
C LYS A 393 24.36 7.93 7.35
N HIS A 394 25.01 8.92 7.94
CA HIS A 394 25.38 8.87 9.36
C HIS A 394 24.22 9.23 10.29
N PHE A 395 23.33 10.12 9.85
CA PHE A 395 22.16 10.59 10.63
C PHE A 395 20.94 9.67 10.52
N VAL A 396 20.67 9.15 9.33
CA VAL A 396 19.42 8.43 9.04
C VAL A 396 19.49 6.95 9.42
N VAL A 397 20.70 6.43 9.68
CA VAL A 397 20.94 5.05 10.14
C VAL A 397 20.48 4.82 11.59
N GLU A 398 20.15 5.86 12.37
CA GLU A 398 19.79 5.67 13.78
C GLU A 398 18.29 5.45 14.05
N GLN A 399 17.35 5.89 13.19
CA GLN A 399 15.90 5.64 13.39
C GLN A 399 15.06 5.50 12.09
N PRO A 400 14.40 4.34 11.84
CA PRO A 400 13.49 4.18 10.71
C PRO A 400 12.18 4.97 10.91
N ASN A 401 11.72 5.67 9.87
CA ASN A 401 10.44 6.39 9.90
C ASN A 401 9.30 5.44 9.51
N SER A 402 8.67 4.86 10.52
CA SER A 402 7.57 3.90 10.35
C SER A 402 6.23 4.55 10.00
N ALA A 403 6.10 5.88 9.99
CA ALA A 403 4.87 6.58 9.63
C ALA A 403 4.70 6.74 8.11
N VAL A 404 5.81 6.94 7.37
CA VAL A 404 5.74 7.17 5.92
C VAL A 404 5.09 5.99 5.20
N ARG A 405 4.02 6.27 4.46
CA ARG A 405 3.27 5.33 3.61
C ARG A 405 3.45 5.63 2.13
N ALA A 406 3.76 6.87 1.76
CA ALA A 406 3.98 7.25 0.37
C ALA A 406 5.22 8.15 0.21
N ILE A 407 5.97 7.90 -0.86
CA ILE A 407 7.02 8.77 -1.35
C ILE A 407 6.58 9.31 -2.71
N ASP A 408 6.40 10.62 -2.80
CA ASP A 408 6.02 11.30 -4.04
C ASP A 408 7.16 12.20 -4.50
N LEU A 409 7.86 11.76 -5.55
CA LEU A 409 9.01 12.46 -6.12
C LEU A 409 8.76 12.78 -7.59
N ARG A 410 7.51 13.03 -8.00
CA ARG A 410 7.20 13.38 -9.38
C ARG A 410 7.91 14.68 -9.78
N ASN A 411 8.36 14.80 -11.03
CA ASN A 411 8.91 16.04 -11.61
C ASN A 411 10.04 16.68 -10.78
N CYS A 412 10.94 15.86 -10.25
CA CYS A 412 12.04 16.28 -9.36
C CYS A 412 13.42 16.23 -10.02
N GLU A 413 13.51 15.94 -11.32
CA GLU A 413 14.78 15.89 -12.07
C GLU A 413 15.85 14.99 -11.42
N LEU A 414 15.44 13.89 -10.76
CA LEU A 414 16.33 13.04 -9.95
C LEU A 414 17.51 12.46 -10.74
N GLY A 415 17.27 12.09 -12.00
CA GLY A 415 18.16 11.25 -12.78
C GLY A 415 18.47 9.90 -12.11
N ASP A 416 19.41 9.16 -12.68
CA ASP A 416 19.83 7.87 -12.12
C ASP A 416 20.53 8.02 -10.76
N GLY A 417 21.25 9.11 -10.54
CA GLY A 417 21.92 9.39 -9.26
C GLY A 417 20.93 9.48 -8.10
N GLY A 418 19.84 10.23 -8.28
CA GLY A 418 18.77 10.33 -7.28
C GLY A 418 18.04 9.00 -7.08
N ALA A 419 17.79 8.23 -8.14
CA ALA A 419 17.20 6.90 -8.04
C ALA A 419 18.10 5.89 -7.29
N ILE A 420 19.42 5.95 -7.48
CA ILE A 420 20.40 5.13 -6.75
C ILE A 420 20.38 5.49 -5.26
N ILE A 421 20.38 6.79 -4.93
CA ILE A 421 20.29 7.24 -3.54
C ILE A 421 19.00 6.75 -2.91
N LEU A 422 17.87 6.89 -3.60
CA LEU A 422 16.59 6.36 -3.14
C LEU A 422 16.64 4.85 -2.91
N ALA A 423 17.26 4.10 -3.82
CA ALA A 423 17.46 2.67 -3.64
C ALA A 423 18.27 2.38 -2.36
N GLU A 424 19.36 3.10 -2.11
CA GLU A 424 20.14 2.92 -0.89
C GLU A 424 19.36 3.28 0.38
N LEU A 425 18.54 4.34 0.35
CA LEU A 425 17.66 4.71 1.47
C LEU A 425 16.64 3.60 1.77
N LEU A 426 16.05 3.00 0.73
CA LEU A 426 15.12 1.88 0.88
C LEU A 426 15.84 0.62 1.40
N ALA A 427 17.09 0.40 1.00
CA ALA A 427 17.91 -0.74 1.46
C ALA A 427 18.21 -0.66 2.96
N HIS A 428 18.26 0.55 3.51
CA HIS A 428 18.45 0.79 4.94
C HIS A 428 17.15 0.74 5.76
N HIS A 429 16.03 0.29 5.18
CA HIS A 429 14.73 0.13 5.87
C HIS A 429 14.18 1.42 6.50
N LEU A 430 14.50 2.57 5.92
CA LEU A 430 14.09 3.87 6.45
C LEU A 430 12.59 4.12 6.35
N PHE A 431 11.95 3.46 5.39
CA PHE A 431 10.51 3.56 5.13
C PHE A 431 9.90 2.16 5.11
N PRO A 432 9.82 1.47 6.27
CA PRO A 432 9.48 0.05 6.34
C PRO A 432 8.02 -0.25 5.97
N ASN A 433 7.15 0.78 5.96
CA ASN A 433 5.72 0.67 5.69
C ASN A 433 5.30 1.36 4.38
N ILE A 434 6.24 1.58 3.46
CA ILE A 434 5.93 2.23 2.18
C ILE A 434 4.95 1.39 1.35
N THR A 435 3.88 2.04 0.90
CA THR A 435 2.81 1.47 0.07
C THR A 435 2.72 2.14 -1.29
N THR A 436 3.22 3.37 -1.43
CA THR A 436 3.17 4.13 -2.67
C THR A 436 4.52 4.76 -2.98
N LEU A 437 4.99 4.59 -4.21
CA LEU A 437 6.20 5.22 -4.73
C LEU A 437 5.91 5.85 -6.09
N LEU A 438 6.02 7.18 -6.19
CA LEU A 438 5.73 7.93 -7.41
C LEU A 438 7.00 8.62 -7.91
N LEU A 439 7.52 8.18 -9.06
CA LEU A 439 8.79 8.65 -9.65
C LEU A 439 8.58 9.25 -11.04
N ASN A 440 7.41 9.83 -11.30
CA ASN A 440 7.03 10.25 -12.66
C ASN A 440 7.93 11.39 -13.13
N ASN A 441 8.32 11.40 -14.41
CA ASN A 441 9.05 12.50 -15.06
C ASN A 441 10.30 12.95 -14.28
N ASN A 442 11.27 12.06 -14.12
CA ASN A 442 12.49 12.33 -13.34
C ASN A 442 13.79 12.12 -14.12
N HIS A 443 13.71 11.88 -15.43
CA HIS A 443 14.86 11.53 -16.26
C HIS A 443 15.64 10.31 -15.72
N ILE A 444 14.92 9.38 -15.07
CA ILE A 444 15.49 8.09 -14.65
C ILE A 444 15.62 7.22 -15.90
N THR A 445 16.76 6.55 -16.06
CA THR A 445 17.01 5.60 -17.15
C THR A 445 16.96 4.16 -16.62
N GLU A 446 17.31 3.19 -17.46
CA GLU A 446 17.44 1.79 -17.05
C GLU A 446 18.45 1.59 -15.90
N ILE A 447 19.42 2.49 -15.72
CA ILE A 447 20.42 2.41 -14.66
C ILE A 447 19.79 2.65 -13.29
N GLY A 448 19.04 3.74 -13.14
CA GLY A 448 18.42 4.12 -11.87
C GLY A 448 17.33 3.13 -11.45
N ILE A 449 16.47 2.70 -12.38
CA ILE A 449 15.42 1.72 -12.06
C ILE A 449 16.00 0.33 -11.74
N ARG A 450 17.14 -0.04 -12.33
CA ARG A 450 17.85 -1.28 -11.98
C ARG A 450 18.43 -1.22 -10.57
N ALA A 451 18.93 -0.06 -10.13
CA ALA A 451 19.36 0.09 -8.74
C ALA A 451 18.18 -0.10 -7.77
N LEU A 452 17.04 0.52 -8.08
CA LEU A 452 15.80 0.31 -7.32
C LEU A 452 15.36 -1.15 -7.31
N SER A 453 15.41 -1.85 -8.46
CA SER A 453 14.93 -3.23 -8.54
C SER A 453 15.73 -4.20 -7.67
N LEU A 454 17.04 -4.02 -7.54
CA LEU A 454 17.90 -4.83 -6.68
C LEU A 454 17.51 -4.71 -5.20
N VAL A 455 17.16 -3.51 -4.77
CA VAL A 455 16.79 -3.24 -3.37
C VAL A 455 15.35 -3.65 -3.08
N LEU A 456 14.43 -3.27 -3.96
CA LEU A 456 13.01 -3.57 -3.82
C LEU A 456 12.73 -5.09 -3.83
N THR A 457 13.65 -5.89 -4.37
CA THR A 457 13.63 -7.36 -4.34
C THR A 457 14.07 -7.95 -3.00
N SER A 458 15.00 -7.29 -2.30
CA SER A 458 15.70 -7.84 -1.13
C SER A 458 15.22 -7.28 0.21
N SER A 459 14.52 -6.14 0.21
CA SER A 459 14.07 -5.49 1.44
C SER A 459 12.66 -5.95 1.88
N CYS A 460 12.49 -6.30 3.16
CA CYS A 460 11.16 -6.57 3.75
C CYS A 460 10.21 -5.36 3.69
N ALA A 461 10.75 -4.15 3.51
CA ALA A 461 10.03 -2.88 3.50
C ALA A 461 9.05 -2.74 2.31
N THR A 462 9.25 -3.50 1.22
CA THR A 462 8.56 -3.27 -0.05
C THR A 462 7.60 -4.40 -0.44
N GLN A 463 7.49 -5.45 0.38
CA GLN A 463 6.40 -6.43 0.29
C GLN A 463 5.00 -5.80 0.54
N GLY A 464 4.96 -4.53 0.97
CA GLY A 464 3.75 -3.74 1.15
C GLY A 464 3.46 -2.76 0.01
N LEU A 465 4.29 -2.67 -1.03
CA LEU A 465 4.10 -1.66 -2.08
C LEU A 465 2.85 -1.99 -2.92
N LEU A 466 1.83 -1.14 -2.83
CA LEU A 466 0.55 -1.27 -3.53
C LEU A 466 0.49 -0.42 -4.79
N SER A 467 1.28 0.64 -4.89
CA SER A 467 1.23 1.61 -5.98
C SER A 467 2.63 2.06 -6.40
N LEU A 468 2.95 1.87 -7.67
CA LEU A 468 4.23 2.28 -8.25
C LEU A 468 3.96 3.10 -9.51
N SER A 469 4.59 4.27 -9.59
CA SER A 469 4.69 4.99 -10.85
C SER A 469 6.14 5.24 -11.23
N VAL A 470 6.45 4.88 -12.47
CA VAL A 470 7.72 5.18 -13.15
C VAL A 470 7.48 5.95 -14.45
N ALA A 471 6.27 6.47 -14.65
CA ALA A 471 5.86 7.12 -15.89
C ALA A 471 6.76 8.27 -16.32
N GLU A 472 6.78 8.59 -17.61
CA GLU A 472 7.54 9.69 -18.21
C GLU A 472 9.05 9.61 -17.90
N ASN A 473 9.59 8.39 -17.82
CA ASN A 473 11.02 8.13 -17.69
C ASN A 473 11.45 7.24 -18.85
N ALA A 474 12.47 7.63 -19.61
CA ALA A 474 12.98 6.85 -20.75
C ALA A 474 13.73 5.59 -20.27
N LEU A 475 12.97 4.62 -19.80
CA LEU A 475 13.45 3.38 -19.20
C LEU A 475 13.80 2.32 -20.25
N GLU A 476 13.20 2.41 -21.43
CA GLU A 476 13.35 1.47 -22.53
C GLU A 476 13.01 0.01 -22.11
N THR A 477 13.29 -0.96 -22.99
CA THR A 477 13.02 -2.38 -22.70
C THR A 477 13.84 -2.92 -21.51
N GLU A 478 15.07 -2.44 -21.31
CA GLU A 478 15.90 -2.89 -20.17
C GLU A 478 15.34 -2.42 -18.82
N GLY A 479 14.79 -1.21 -18.76
CA GLY A 479 14.10 -0.73 -17.58
C GLY A 479 12.79 -1.47 -17.32
N ALA A 480 12.06 -1.89 -18.37
CA ALA A 480 10.90 -2.78 -18.21
C ALA A 480 11.28 -4.13 -17.60
N ARG A 481 12.43 -4.70 -17.97
CA ARG A 481 12.96 -5.92 -17.34
C ARG A 481 13.31 -5.69 -15.87
N ALA A 482 13.92 -4.57 -15.53
CA ALA A 482 14.19 -4.22 -14.14
C ALA A 482 12.88 -4.04 -13.35
N LEU A 483 11.85 -3.44 -13.96
CA LEU A 483 10.52 -3.31 -13.38
C LEU A 483 9.86 -4.68 -13.18
N SER A 484 9.99 -5.59 -14.14
CA SER A 484 9.51 -6.97 -14.01
C SER A 484 10.12 -7.67 -12.80
N VAL A 485 11.41 -7.44 -12.51
CA VAL A 485 12.09 -7.95 -11.29
C VAL A 485 11.43 -7.43 -10.01
N ILE A 486 10.99 -6.17 -9.99
CA ILE A 486 10.23 -5.60 -8.86
C ILE A 486 8.88 -6.31 -8.74
N ILE A 487 8.16 -6.45 -9.86
CA ILE A 487 6.81 -7.02 -9.91
C ILE A 487 6.83 -8.50 -9.48
N ARG A 488 7.76 -9.33 -9.96
CA ARG A 488 7.82 -10.76 -9.59
C ARG A 488 7.99 -11.00 -8.09
N ASN A 489 8.56 -10.03 -7.38
CA ASN A 489 8.75 -10.07 -5.91
C ASN A 489 7.65 -9.32 -5.15
N ASN A 490 6.59 -8.88 -5.84
CA ASN A 490 5.48 -8.15 -5.26
C ASN A 490 4.12 -8.64 -5.82
N ASN A 491 3.45 -9.48 -5.03
CA ASN A 491 2.13 -10.01 -5.35
C ASN A 491 0.95 -9.14 -4.86
N LYS A 492 1.23 -7.97 -4.27
CA LYS A 492 0.23 -7.03 -3.73
C LYS A 492 0.10 -5.74 -4.55
N LEU A 493 0.90 -5.57 -5.61
CA LEU A 493 0.86 -4.37 -6.43
C LEU A 493 -0.51 -4.22 -7.09
N GLN A 494 -1.21 -3.13 -6.76
CA GLN A 494 -2.56 -2.83 -7.22
C GLN A 494 -2.59 -1.83 -8.39
N ARG A 495 -1.60 -0.93 -8.44
CA ARG A 495 -1.55 0.14 -9.44
C ARG A 495 -0.14 0.29 -10.00
N LEU A 496 -0.04 0.25 -11.32
CA LEU A 496 1.18 0.50 -12.05
C LEU A 496 0.95 1.58 -13.11
N TRP A 497 1.61 2.73 -12.93
CA TRP A 497 1.71 3.75 -13.96
C TRP A 497 3.09 3.70 -14.58
N ALA A 498 3.14 3.39 -15.86
CA ALA A 498 4.36 3.29 -16.62
C ALA A 498 4.16 3.80 -18.05
N ASN A 499 3.40 4.89 -18.19
CA ASN A 499 3.21 5.59 -19.46
C ASN A 499 4.45 6.38 -19.87
N GLY A 500 4.70 6.59 -21.16
CA GLY A 500 5.81 7.42 -21.63
C GLY A 500 7.20 6.83 -21.30
N CYS A 501 7.33 5.50 -21.29
CA CYS A 501 8.58 4.83 -20.86
C CYS A 501 9.38 4.16 -21.99
N HIS A 502 8.90 4.21 -23.23
CA HIS A 502 9.52 3.57 -24.42
C HIS A 502 9.78 2.06 -24.26
N PHE A 503 8.88 1.34 -23.58
CA PHE A 503 9.07 -0.08 -23.30
C PHE A 503 9.05 -1.00 -24.52
N GLY A 504 8.25 -0.67 -25.53
CA GLY A 504 7.95 -1.51 -26.68
C GLY A 504 7.23 -2.82 -26.33
N ASP A 505 7.02 -3.65 -27.35
CA ASP A 505 6.33 -4.95 -27.22
C ASP A 505 7.00 -5.88 -26.20
N GLN A 506 8.34 -5.93 -26.23
CA GLN A 506 9.10 -6.77 -25.31
C GLN A 506 8.97 -6.28 -23.87
N GLY A 507 8.95 -4.97 -23.62
CA GLY A 507 8.79 -4.45 -22.27
C GLY A 507 7.40 -4.77 -21.69
N LEU A 508 6.32 -4.68 -22.48
CA LEU A 508 5.00 -5.13 -22.04
C LEU A 508 4.99 -6.64 -21.72
N ASN A 509 5.68 -7.46 -22.52
CA ASN A 509 5.82 -8.90 -22.25
C ASN A 509 6.53 -9.16 -20.92
N GLU A 510 7.64 -8.47 -20.64
CA GLU A 510 8.39 -8.59 -19.38
C GLU A 510 7.51 -8.22 -18.17
N ILE A 511 6.71 -7.15 -18.27
CA ILE A 511 5.75 -6.75 -17.23
C ILE A 511 4.69 -7.85 -17.00
N CYS A 512 4.07 -8.35 -18.07
CA CYS A 512 3.07 -9.43 -17.97
C CYS A 512 3.67 -10.70 -17.36
N GLN A 513 4.89 -11.06 -17.76
CA GLN A 513 5.60 -12.19 -17.20
C GLN A 513 5.88 -12.01 -15.69
N GLY A 514 6.31 -10.82 -15.27
CA GLY A 514 6.51 -10.52 -13.85
C GLY A 514 5.22 -10.65 -13.02
N LEU A 515 4.07 -10.24 -13.59
CA LEU A 515 2.75 -10.42 -12.96
C LEU A 515 2.35 -11.90 -12.84
N VAL A 516 2.65 -12.70 -13.88
CA VAL A 516 2.43 -14.16 -13.85
C VAL A 516 3.29 -14.82 -12.78
N GLU A 517 4.57 -14.51 -12.75
CA GLU A 517 5.53 -15.11 -11.82
C GLU A 517 5.26 -14.73 -10.36
N SER A 518 4.79 -13.51 -10.10
CA SER A 518 4.35 -13.09 -8.76
C SER A 518 2.99 -13.65 -8.36
N ASN A 519 2.25 -14.28 -9.28
CA ASN A 519 0.87 -14.70 -9.06
C ASN A 519 -0.01 -13.52 -8.57
N ASN A 520 0.17 -12.34 -9.19
CA ASN A 520 -0.48 -11.12 -8.74
C ASN A 520 -1.95 -11.08 -9.18
N PHE A 521 -2.85 -11.26 -8.21
CA PHE A 521 -4.31 -11.14 -8.39
C PHE A 521 -4.86 -9.77 -7.95
N SER A 522 -3.99 -8.82 -7.63
CA SER A 522 -4.35 -7.54 -7.04
C SER A 522 -4.27 -6.35 -8.00
N LEU A 523 -3.57 -6.50 -9.14
CA LEU A 523 -3.38 -5.41 -10.10
C LEU A 523 -4.72 -5.00 -10.73
N ALA A 524 -5.20 -3.85 -10.32
CA ALA A 524 -6.46 -3.27 -10.78
C ALA A 524 -6.24 -2.12 -11.79
N LEU A 525 -5.07 -1.48 -11.79
CA LEU A 525 -4.72 -0.40 -12.72
C LEU A 525 -3.39 -0.70 -13.42
N LEU A 526 -3.42 -0.69 -14.75
CA LEU A 526 -2.25 -0.73 -15.61
C LEU A 526 -2.33 0.39 -16.64
N ASN A 527 -1.46 1.39 -16.49
CA ASN A 527 -1.29 2.44 -17.49
C ASN A 527 0.05 2.26 -18.22
N VAL A 528 -0.01 1.85 -19.48
CA VAL A 528 1.12 1.71 -20.39
C VAL A 528 0.94 2.57 -21.64
N MET A 529 0.21 3.68 -21.51
CA MET A 529 0.05 4.68 -22.57
C MET A 529 1.42 5.12 -23.12
N ASP A 530 1.52 5.39 -24.42
CA ASP A 530 2.72 5.97 -25.04
C ASP A 530 4.02 5.17 -24.75
N ASN A 531 4.05 3.90 -25.18
CA ASN A 531 5.17 2.98 -24.97
C ASN A 531 5.60 2.24 -26.23
N ASP A 532 5.19 2.72 -27.42
CA ASP A 532 5.50 2.08 -28.69
C ASP A 532 5.01 0.60 -28.77
N ILE A 533 3.92 0.28 -28.07
CA ILE A 533 3.33 -1.06 -28.06
C ILE A 533 2.53 -1.27 -29.35
N THR A 534 2.80 -2.38 -30.05
CA THR A 534 2.14 -2.77 -31.29
C THR A 534 1.15 -3.92 -31.05
N ALA A 535 0.53 -4.40 -32.13
CA ALA A 535 -0.29 -5.61 -32.11
C ALA A 535 0.44 -6.83 -31.52
N GLN A 536 1.76 -6.92 -31.68
CA GLN A 536 2.55 -8.03 -31.13
C GLN A 536 2.60 -7.95 -29.60
N GLY A 537 2.86 -6.77 -29.02
CA GLY A 537 2.89 -6.59 -27.57
C GLY A 537 1.56 -6.93 -26.90
N MET A 538 0.44 -6.65 -27.58
CA MET A 538 -0.90 -7.00 -27.08
C MET A 538 -1.12 -8.49 -26.84
N THR A 539 -0.37 -9.36 -27.52
CA THR A 539 -0.41 -10.82 -27.25
C THR A 539 0.08 -11.16 -25.84
N SER A 540 0.86 -10.29 -25.20
CA SER A 540 1.35 -10.49 -23.83
C SER A 540 0.23 -10.46 -22.79
N LEU A 541 -0.83 -9.68 -23.02
CA LEU A 541 -1.99 -9.65 -22.11
C LEU A 541 -2.73 -10.99 -22.08
N LYS A 542 -2.66 -11.77 -23.17
CA LYS A 542 -3.19 -13.15 -23.20
C LYS A 542 -2.59 -14.01 -22.10
N LEU A 543 -1.32 -13.81 -21.74
CA LEU A 543 -0.68 -14.54 -20.65
C LEU A 543 -1.47 -14.36 -19.34
N LEU A 544 -1.90 -13.13 -19.04
CA LEU A 544 -2.67 -12.88 -17.82
C LEU A 544 -4.02 -13.60 -17.84
N PHE A 545 -4.67 -13.70 -19.01
CA PHE A 545 -5.90 -14.47 -19.16
C PHE A 545 -5.68 -15.98 -19.02
N ASP A 546 -4.63 -16.52 -19.66
CA ASP A 546 -4.31 -17.95 -19.63
C ASP A 546 -4.05 -18.47 -18.21
N TYR A 547 -3.49 -17.63 -17.34
CA TYR A 547 -3.24 -17.93 -15.92
C TYR A 547 -4.38 -17.46 -14.99
N GLY A 548 -5.44 -16.86 -15.50
CA GLY A 548 -6.58 -16.36 -14.70
C GLY A 548 -6.26 -15.16 -13.81
N LEU A 549 -5.18 -14.43 -14.12
CA LEU A 549 -4.65 -13.30 -13.34
C LEU A 549 -5.18 -11.94 -13.79
N PHE A 550 -5.94 -11.89 -14.90
CA PHE A 550 -6.46 -10.63 -15.41
C PHE A 550 -7.55 -10.05 -14.48
N GLN A 551 -7.14 -9.15 -13.58
CA GLN A 551 -8.01 -8.42 -12.65
C GLN A 551 -8.05 -6.90 -12.93
N ILE A 552 -7.44 -6.48 -14.04
CA ILE A 552 -7.29 -5.07 -14.41
C ILE A 552 -8.67 -4.47 -14.70
N LYS A 553 -9.02 -3.44 -13.92
CA LYS A 553 -10.24 -2.63 -14.07
C LYS A 553 -9.99 -1.33 -14.81
N ASP A 554 -8.76 -0.83 -14.77
CA ASP A 554 -8.34 0.39 -15.44
C ASP A 554 -7.15 0.09 -16.33
N LEU A 555 -7.41 0.03 -17.64
CA LEU A 555 -6.41 -0.29 -18.66
C LEU A 555 -6.29 0.89 -19.63
N SER A 556 -5.13 1.53 -19.60
CA SER A 556 -4.79 2.58 -20.54
C SER A 556 -3.71 2.12 -21.50
N LEU A 557 -4.09 2.06 -22.78
CA LEU A 557 -3.26 1.68 -23.93
C LEU A 557 -3.14 2.82 -24.94
N ALA A 558 -3.63 4.02 -24.61
CA ALA A 558 -3.64 5.16 -25.53
C ALA A 558 -2.24 5.49 -26.07
N ASN A 559 -2.18 6.14 -27.23
CA ASN A 559 -0.94 6.51 -27.93
C ASN A 559 0.00 5.32 -28.19
N ASN A 560 -0.52 4.10 -28.35
CA ASN A 560 0.25 2.94 -28.77
C ASN A 560 -0.28 2.43 -30.12
N PRO A 561 0.56 2.17 -31.13
CA PRO A 561 0.14 1.73 -32.45
C PRO A 561 -0.31 0.24 -32.48
N ILE A 562 -1.29 -0.13 -31.66
CA ILE A 562 -1.78 -1.51 -31.54
C ILE A 562 -2.63 -1.93 -32.75
N GLY A 563 -3.35 -0.97 -33.35
CA GLY A 563 -4.24 -1.18 -34.50
C GLY A 563 -5.33 -2.24 -34.29
N ASP A 564 -6.00 -2.59 -35.40
CA ASP A 564 -7.07 -3.60 -35.38
C ASP A 564 -6.58 -4.98 -34.94
N ALA A 565 -5.36 -5.35 -35.30
CA ALA A 565 -4.76 -6.64 -34.93
C ALA A 565 -4.49 -6.73 -33.42
N GLY A 566 -4.08 -5.64 -32.76
CA GLY A 566 -3.88 -5.60 -31.32
C GLY A 566 -5.19 -5.72 -30.55
N VAL A 567 -6.25 -5.07 -31.05
CA VAL A 567 -7.62 -5.24 -30.53
C VAL A 567 -8.08 -6.69 -30.67
N ALA A 568 -7.88 -7.31 -31.83
CA ALA A 568 -8.23 -8.71 -32.06
C ALA A 568 -7.45 -9.64 -31.13
N ALA A 569 -6.16 -9.37 -30.88
CA ALA A 569 -5.36 -10.12 -29.91
C ALA A 569 -5.89 -9.99 -28.48
N PHE A 570 -6.29 -8.78 -28.06
CA PHE A 570 -6.92 -8.54 -26.75
C PHE A 570 -8.22 -9.33 -26.61
N VAL A 571 -9.14 -9.21 -27.57
CA VAL A 571 -10.43 -9.92 -27.55
C VAL A 571 -10.24 -11.43 -27.62
N ALA A 572 -9.32 -11.93 -28.44
CA ALA A 572 -8.99 -13.36 -28.49
C ALA A 572 -8.41 -13.86 -27.16
N GLY A 573 -7.62 -13.03 -26.47
CA GLY A 573 -7.05 -13.34 -25.17
C GLY A 573 -8.09 -13.56 -24.07
N ILE A 574 -9.20 -12.83 -24.11
CA ILE A 574 -10.34 -13.01 -23.19
C ILE A 574 -10.91 -14.44 -23.27
N GLY A 575 -10.80 -15.10 -24.43
CA GLY A 575 -11.09 -16.53 -24.58
C GLY A 575 -12.53 -16.94 -24.28
N GLY A 576 -13.48 -15.99 -24.37
CA GLY A 576 -14.89 -16.20 -24.04
C GLY A 576 -15.22 -16.12 -22.54
N ASN A 577 -14.23 -15.88 -21.67
CA ASN A 577 -14.48 -15.64 -20.24
C ASN A 577 -14.96 -14.20 -20.04
N PRO A 578 -16.04 -13.95 -19.29
CA PRO A 578 -16.47 -12.58 -19.03
C PRO A 578 -15.36 -11.74 -18.40
N CYS A 579 -14.95 -10.69 -19.11
CA CYS A 579 -13.94 -9.73 -18.69
C CYS A 579 -14.61 -8.37 -18.46
N ALA A 580 -14.48 -7.85 -17.25
CA ALA A 580 -14.99 -6.53 -16.90
C ALA A 580 -13.82 -5.57 -16.67
N VAL A 581 -13.63 -4.65 -17.60
CA VAL A 581 -12.67 -3.55 -17.55
C VAL A 581 -13.47 -2.27 -17.36
N ASP A 582 -13.49 -1.71 -16.15
CA ASP A 582 -14.31 -0.53 -15.87
C ASP A 582 -13.90 0.67 -16.75
N ARG A 583 -12.60 0.90 -16.96
CA ARG A 583 -12.05 1.97 -17.79
C ARG A 583 -11.08 1.42 -18.84
N LEU A 584 -11.42 1.60 -20.11
CA LEU A 584 -10.60 1.19 -21.25
C LEU A 584 -10.28 2.40 -22.12
N TYR A 585 -9.01 2.81 -22.13
CA TYR A 585 -8.55 3.95 -22.92
C TYR A 585 -7.70 3.49 -24.11
N LEU A 586 -8.20 3.77 -25.31
CA LEU A 586 -7.64 3.39 -26.60
C LEU A 586 -7.45 4.60 -27.52
N ARG A 587 -7.34 5.82 -26.96
CA ARG A 587 -7.13 7.05 -27.75
C ARG A 587 -5.88 6.93 -28.62
N ASN A 588 -5.96 7.33 -29.89
CA ASN A 588 -4.82 7.37 -30.82
C ASN A 588 -4.05 6.03 -30.84
N THR A 589 -4.74 4.93 -31.10
CA THR A 589 -4.16 3.59 -31.14
C THR A 589 -4.14 2.95 -32.53
N GLY A 590 -4.57 3.70 -33.55
CA GLY A 590 -4.65 3.24 -34.94
C GLY A 590 -5.81 2.27 -35.19
N ILE A 591 -6.82 2.26 -34.32
CA ILE A 591 -8.04 1.46 -34.52
C ILE A 591 -8.83 2.04 -35.68
N SER A 592 -9.27 1.15 -36.58
CA SER A 592 -10.18 1.47 -37.68
C SER A 592 -11.57 0.90 -37.43
N THR A 593 -12.46 1.03 -38.42
CA THR A 593 -13.73 0.31 -38.49
C THR A 593 -13.61 -1.18 -38.12
N GLN A 594 -12.57 -1.86 -38.59
CA GLN A 594 -12.43 -3.31 -38.38
C GLN A 594 -12.15 -3.66 -36.92
N GLY A 595 -11.24 -2.95 -36.25
CA GLY A 595 -10.98 -3.13 -34.83
C GLY A 595 -12.20 -2.77 -34.00
N MET A 596 -12.93 -1.72 -34.39
CA MET A 596 -14.17 -1.34 -33.71
C MET A 596 -15.27 -2.42 -33.85
N GLN A 597 -15.37 -3.06 -35.02
CA GLN A 597 -16.25 -4.22 -35.21
C GLN A 597 -15.87 -5.36 -34.25
N THR A 598 -14.59 -5.69 -34.12
CA THR A 598 -14.13 -6.74 -33.21
C THR A 598 -14.44 -6.43 -31.73
N LEU A 599 -14.26 -5.18 -31.30
CA LEU A 599 -14.67 -4.75 -29.96
C LEU A 599 -16.19 -4.82 -29.77
N SER A 600 -16.96 -4.41 -30.79
CA SER A 600 -18.41 -4.49 -30.76
C SER A 600 -18.91 -5.93 -30.62
N GLU A 601 -18.32 -6.87 -31.35
CA GLU A 601 -18.64 -8.30 -31.24
C GLU A 601 -18.34 -8.83 -29.83
N ALA A 602 -17.28 -8.35 -29.19
CA ALA A 602 -16.95 -8.70 -27.81
C ALA A 602 -17.96 -8.14 -26.79
N LEU A 603 -18.44 -6.91 -27.01
CA LEU A 603 -19.51 -6.31 -26.20
C LEU A 603 -20.83 -7.07 -26.38
N ASP A 604 -21.25 -7.30 -27.63
CA ASP A 604 -22.48 -8.02 -28.00
C ASP A 604 -22.51 -9.43 -27.39
N ALA A 605 -21.40 -10.15 -27.46
CA ALA A 605 -21.25 -11.47 -26.84
C ALA A 605 -21.22 -11.45 -25.30
N GLY A 606 -21.16 -10.28 -24.67
CA GLY A 606 -21.05 -10.12 -23.21
C GLY A 606 -19.73 -10.61 -22.63
N VAL A 607 -18.71 -10.84 -23.48
CA VAL A 607 -17.38 -11.26 -23.04
C VAL A 607 -16.53 -10.06 -22.59
N LEU A 608 -16.87 -8.86 -23.06
CA LEU A 608 -16.29 -7.61 -22.59
C LEU A 608 -17.40 -6.73 -22.01
N ALA A 609 -17.17 -6.19 -20.81
CA ALA A 609 -18.01 -5.16 -20.20
C ALA A 609 -17.15 -3.96 -19.83
N VAL A 610 -17.60 -2.76 -20.21
CA VAL A 610 -16.88 -1.50 -19.98
C VAL A 610 -17.82 -0.39 -19.48
N LYS A 611 -17.36 0.44 -18.54
CA LYS A 611 -18.12 1.60 -18.04
C LYS A 611 -17.62 2.91 -18.61
N GLU A 612 -16.34 3.02 -18.91
CA GLU A 612 -15.72 4.18 -19.54
C GLU A 612 -14.89 3.72 -20.74
N LEU A 613 -15.16 4.31 -21.91
CA LEU A 613 -14.53 3.91 -23.16
C LEU A 613 -13.96 5.14 -23.88
N GLY A 614 -12.64 5.24 -23.94
CA GLY A 614 -11.94 6.30 -24.65
C GLY A 614 -11.45 5.83 -26.01
N LEU A 615 -11.97 6.42 -27.08
CA LEU A 615 -11.71 6.03 -28.47
C LEU A 615 -11.23 7.18 -29.35
N SER A 616 -11.01 8.36 -28.78
CA SER A 616 -10.60 9.57 -29.50
C SER A 616 -9.40 9.38 -30.43
N SER A 617 -9.33 10.17 -31.50
CA SER A 617 -8.20 10.20 -32.44
C SER A 617 -7.93 8.82 -33.10
N ASN A 618 -8.97 8.05 -33.39
CA ASN A 618 -8.91 6.80 -34.15
C ASN A 618 -9.80 6.91 -35.39
N ALA A 619 -9.39 6.30 -36.50
CA ALA A 619 -10.14 6.34 -37.76
C ALA A 619 -11.31 5.34 -37.76
N ILE A 620 -12.20 5.44 -36.76
CA ILE A 620 -13.33 4.53 -36.53
C ILE A 620 -14.40 4.71 -37.60
N GLN A 621 -14.61 5.95 -38.06
CA GLN A 621 -15.59 6.32 -39.09
C GLN A 621 -17.03 5.89 -38.74
N ASN A 622 -17.97 6.19 -39.63
CA ASN A 622 -19.39 5.92 -39.41
C ASN A 622 -19.71 4.45 -39.16
N GLN A 623 -19.11 3.55 -39.95
CA GLN A 623 -19.39 2.12 -39.84
C GLN A 623 -18.90 1.55 -38.49
N GLY A 624 -17.75 2.03 -38.00
CA GLY A 624 -17.25 1.63 -36.69
C GLY A 624 -18.16 2.12 -35.56
N LEU A 625 -18.63 3.37 -35.61
CA LEU A 625 -19.58 3.89 -34.62
C LEU A 625 -20.91 3.12 -34.65
N THR A 626 -21.46 2.84 -35.84
CA THR A 626 -22.67 2.03 -35.98
C THR A 626 -22.49 0.66 -35.35
N SER A 627 -21.35 0.00 -35.58
CA SER A 627 -21.05 -1.29 -34.96
C SER A 627 -21.02 -1.16 -33.44
N LEU A 628 -20.26 -0.20 -32.89
CA LEU A 628 -20.22 0.06 -31.45
C LEU A 628 -21.63 0.25 -30.86
N CYS A 629 -22.48 1.05 -31.49
CA CYS A 629 -23.85 1.27 -31.04
C CYS A 629 -24.69 -0.02 -31.05
N GLU A 630 -24.56 -0.87 -32.07
CA GLU A 630 -25.23 -2.17 -32.10
C GLU A 630 -24.79 -3.08 -30.95
N GLY A 631 -23.48 -3.16 -30.70
CA GLY A 631 -22.92 -3.95 -29.60
C GLY A 631 -23.38 -3.45 -28.23
N LEU A 632 -23.41 -2.13 -28.01
CA LEU A 632 -23.93 -1.53 -26.78
C LEU A 632 -25.43 -1.79 -26.59
N SER A 633 -26.24 -1.66 -27.65
CA SER A 633 -27.68 -1.89 -27.59
C SER A 633 -28.03 -3.33 -27.24
N ARG A 634 -27.37 -4.32 -27.87
CA ARG A 634 -27.64 -5.75 -27.62
C ARG A 634 -27.16 -6.22 -26.26
N SER A 635 -25.98 -5.78 -25.83
CA SER A 635 -25.40 -6.15 -24.54
C SER A 635 -26.06 -5.43 -23.35
N LYS A 636 -26.75 -4.32 -23.61
CA LYS A 636 -27.25 -3.38 -22.58
C LYS A 636 -26.14 -2.93 -21.64
N ASN A 637 -24.93 -2.76 -22.18
CA ASN A 637 -23.79 -2.33 -21.41
C ASN A 637 -24.03 -0.91 -20.84
N ALA A 638 -23.88 -0.75 -19.53
CA ALA A 638 -24.15 0.50 -18.82
C ALA A 638 -22.94 1.44 -18.92
N LEU A 639 -22.76 2.06 -20.08
CA LEU A 639 -21.69 3.01 -20.32
C LEU A 639 -21.97 4.33 -19.59
N SER A 640 -20.95 4.83 -18.89
CA SER A 640 -20.99 6.08 -18.13
C SER A 640 -20.16 7.19 -18.78
N LYS A 641 -19.12 6.88 -19.55
CA LYS A 641 -18.34 7.88 -20.28
C LYS A 641 -17.90 7.36 -21.64
N LEU A 642 -18.01 8.22 -22.65
CA LEU A 642 -17.64 7.91 -24.02
C LEU A 642 -16.89 9.09 -24.64
N TRP A 643 -15.64 8.84 -25.08
CA TRP A 643 -14.86 9.82 -25.83
C TRP A 643 -14.65 9.37 -27.27
N LEU A 644 -15.11 10.20 -28.21
CA LEU A 644 -15.07 10.03 -29.66
C LEU A 644 -14.50 11.27 -30.37
N TYR A 645 -13.74 12.11 -29.66
CA TYR A 645 -13.05 13.26 -30.23
C TYR A 645 -12.25 12.86 -31.47
N ASP A 646 -12.45 13.56 -32.60
CA ASP A 646 -11.71 13.34 -33.85
C ASP A 646 -11.65 11.85 -34.26
N THR A 647 -12.81 11.26 -34.55
CA THR A 647 -12.93 9.85 -34.96
C THR A 647 -13.37 9.65 -36.41
N GLY A 648 -13.52 10.76 -37.15
CA GLY A 648 -13.95 10.76 -38.54
C GLY A 648 -15.42 10.35 -38.71
N ILE A 649 -16.25 10.56 -37.70
CA ILE A 649 -17.70 10.34 -37.78
C ILE A 649 -18.40 11.56 -38.37
N ASP A 650 -19.52 11.32 -39.06
CA ASP A 650 -20.42 12.32 -39.63
C ASP A 650 -21.88 11.99 -39.33
N ASP A 651 -22.79 12.79 -39.88
CA ASP A 651 -24.24 12.68 -39.74
C ASP A 651 -24.81 11.26 -39.94
N SER A 652 -24.23 10.47 -40.83
CA SER A 652 -24.79 9.16 -41.21
C SER A 652 -24.83 8.15 -40.07
N SER A 653 -23.88 8.22 -39.13
CA SER A 653 -23.82 7.33 -37.97
C SER A 653 -24.55 7.87 -36.73
N MET A 654 -24.99 9.13 -36.76
CA MET A 654 -25.68 9.78 -35.63
C MET A 654 -27.08 9.23 -35.38
N ILE A 655 -27.67 8.56 -36.37
CA ILE A 655 -28.92 7.81 -36.20
C ILE A 655 -28.74 6.69 -35.16
N SER A 656 -27.63 5.94 -35.22
CA SER A 656 -27.33 4.85 -34.28
C SER A 656 -27.14 5.38 -32.85
N LEU A 657 -26.47 6.52 -32.70
CA LEU A 657 -26.26 7.14 -31.40
C LEU A 657 -27.55 7.76 -30.84
N SER A 658 -28.37 8.37 -31.69
CA SER A 658 -29.72 8.86 -31.33
C SER A 658 -30.62 7.72 -30.86
N GLN A 659 -30.51 6.55 -31.49
CA GLN A 659 -31.27 5.37 -31.07
C GLN A 659 -30.94 4.96 -29.63
N LEU A 660 -29.67 4.97 -29.23
CA LEU A 660 -29.27 4.67 -27.85
C LEU A 660 -29.87 5.64 -26.82
N PHE A 661 -29.95 6.93 -27.17
CA PHE A 661 -30.66 7.92 -26.34
C PHE A 661 -32.16 7.66 -26.27
N SER A 662 -32.80 7.31 -27.38
CA SER A 662 -34.24 7.00 -27.42
C SER A 662 -34.60 5.72 -26.65
N GLU A 663 -33.67 4.76 -26.58
CA GLU A 663 -33.82 3.49 -25.84
C GLU A 663 -33.51 3.61 -24.35
N GLY A 664 -33.05 4.78 -23.89
CA GLY A 664 -32.66 5.02 -22.49
C GLY A 664 -31.34 4.37 -22.07
N LEU A 665 -30.54 3.87 -23.01
CA LEU A 665 -29.27 3.22 -22.71
C LEU A 665 -28.18 4.22 -22.27
N PHE A 666 -28.35 5.50 -22.59
CA PHE A 666 -27.47 6.60 -22.17
C PHE A 666 -28.05 7.45 -21.04
N ASP A 667 -29.11 7.01 -20.36
CA ASP A 667 -29.69 7.75 -19.22
C ASP A 667 -28.67 7.96 -18.08
N SER A 668 -27.78 6.99 -17.87
CA SER A 668 -26.67 7.03 -16.91
C SER A 668 -25.36 7.60 -17.45
N LEU A 669 -25.33 8.08 -18.70
CA LEU A 669 -24.13 8.62 -19.31
C LEU A 669 -23.78 9.95 -18.61
N LEU A 670 -22.57 10.03 -18.07
CA LEU A 670 -22.02 11.21 -17.37
C LEU A 670 -21.21 12.10 -18.32
N LEU A 671 -20.54 11.52 -19.31
CA LEU A 671 -19.71 12.25 -20.26
C LEU A 671 -19.93 11.74 -21.68
N LEU A 672 -20.17 12.68 -22.60
CA LEU A 672 -20.11 12.44 -24.03
C LEU A 672 -19.18 13.46 -24.69
N ASP A 673 -18.15 12.97 -25.35
CA ASP A 673 -17.27 13.79 -26.20
C ASP A 673 -17.34 13.29 -27.64
N ILE A 674 -17.86 14.15 -28.52
CA ILE A 674 -17.98 13.94 -29.97
C ILE A 674 -17.33 15.10 -30.75
N ALA A 675 -16.48 15.88 -30.08
CA ALA A 675 -15.87 17.07 -30.65
C ALA A 675 -14.95 16.74 -31.83
N TYR A 676 -14.70 17.73 -32.70
CA TYR A 676 -13.86 17.65 -33.89
C TYR A 676 -14.27 16.53 -34.85
N ASN A 677 -15.57 16.30 -35.00
CA ASN A 677 -16.15 15.43 -36.01
C ASN A 677 -17.02 16.23 -37.00
N GLN A 678 -17.46 15.59 -38.08
CA GLN A 678 -18.25 16.24 -39.14
C GLN A 678 -19.76 16.12 -38.87
N ILE A 679 -20.18 16.57 -37.69
CA ILE A 679 -21.56 16.47 -37.22
C ILE A 679 -22.27 17.81 -37.47
N SER A 680 -23.29 17.79 -38.32
CA SER A 680 -24.12 18.97 -38.63
C SER A 680 -25.16 19.27 -37.56
N ASP A 681 -25.74 20.46 -37.66
CA ASP A 681 -26.90 20.91 -36.91
C ASP A 681 -28.08 19.93 -37.00
N THR A 682 -28.32 19.33 -38.17
CA THR A 682 -29.43 18.39 -38.39
C THR A 682 -29.23 17.08 -37.63
N ALA A 683 -28.01 16.53 -37.63
CA ALA A 683 -27.69 15.29 -36.93
C ALA A 683 -27.68 15.50 -35.42
N PHE A 684 -27.11 16.61 -34.95
CA PHE A 684 -27.13 16.95 -33.53
C PHE A 684 -28.56 17.26 -33.03
N SER A 685 -29.39 17.91 -33.84
CA SER A 685 -30.81 18.11 -33.54
C SER A 685 -31.58 16.79 -33.45
N SER A 686 -31.16 15.76 -34.19
CA SER A 686 -31.75 14.42 -34.11
C SER A 686 -31.43 13.74 -32.77
N ILE A 687 -30.20 13.91 -32.26
CA ILE A 687 -29.84 13.48 -30.91
C ILE A 687 -30.71 14.21 -29.88
N CYS A 688 -30.84 15.53 -29.99
CA CYS A 688 -31.69 16.31 -29.09
C CYS A 688 -33.15 15.83 -29.12
N SER A 689 -33.68 15.53 -30.31
CA SER A 689 -35.04 15.03 -30.48
C SER A 689 -35.22 13.66 -29.82
N ALA A 690 -34.25 12.75 -29.98
CA ALA A 690 -34.27 11.46 -29.30
C ALA A 690 -34.28 11.59 -27.77
N ILE A 691 -33.51 12.54 -27.22
CA ILE A 691 -33.53 12.85 -25.78
C ILE A 691 -34.91 13.37 -25.34
N MET A 692 -35.52 14.27 -26.12
CA MET A 692 -36.88 14.77 -25.85
C MET A 692 -37.93 13.66 -25.88
N ASP A 693 -37.82 12.72 -26.81
CA ASP A 693 -38.77 11.61 -26.98
C ASP A 693 -38.67 10.57 -25.85
N ASN A 694 -37.46 10.28 -25.37
CA ASN A 694 -37.25 9.41 -24.21
C ASN A 694 -37.84 10.03 -22.92
N LYS A 695 -37.84 11.37 -22.81
CA LYS A 695 -38.37 12.14 -21.65
C LYS A 695 -37.69 11.83 -20.31
N ALA A 696 -36.60 11.06 -20.31
CA ALA A 696 -35.77 10.83 -19.15
C ALA A 696 -34.85 12.03 -18.90
N THR A 697 -34.61 12.34 -17.63
CA THR A 697 -33.54 13.28 -17.26
C THR A 697 -32.21 12.55 -17.35
N LEU A 698 -31.28 13.09 -18.14
CA LEU A 698 -29.97 12.48 -18.30
C LEU A 698 -29.07 12.77 -17.08
N ALA A 699 -28.21 11.81 -16.75
CA ALA A 699 -27.14 11.98 -15.77
C ALA A 699 -25.95 12.82 -16.31
N LEU A 700 -26.02 13.29 -17.56
CA LEU A 700 -24.94 13.95 -18.28
C LEU A 700 -24.42 15.16 -17.52
N LYS A 701 -23.11 15.13 -17.21
CA LYS A 701 -22.35 16.19 -16.54
C LYS A 701 -21.49 16.97 -17.51
N GLU A 702 -20.91 16.27 -18.48
CA GLU A 702 -19.96 16.86 -19.42
C GLU A 702 -20.35 16.55 -20.87
N LEU A 703 -20.45 17.60 -21.69
CA LEU A 703 -20.70 17.47 -23.12
C LEU A 703 -19.66 18.26 -23.91
N TRP A 704 -18.97 17.57 -24.82
CA TRP A 704 -17.98 18.15 -25.71
C TRP A 704 -18.43 17.96 -27.16
N ILE A 705 -18.74 19.08 -27.81
CA ILE A 705 -19.21 19.15 -29.21
C ILE A 705 -18.37 20.14 -30.05
N GLY A 706 -17.31 20.70 -29.46
CA GLY A 706 -16.47 21.71 -30.10
C GLY A 706 -15.91 21.27 -31.45
N GLY A 707 -15.75 22.19 -32.39
CA GLY A 707 -15.25 21.92 -33.74
C GLY A 707 -16.22 21.21 -34.69
N CYS A 708 -17.43 20.84 -34.24
CA CYS A 708 -18.49 20.32 -35.10
C CYS A 708 -19.35 21.47 -35.65
N PRO A 709 -19.79 21.45 -36.94
CA PRO A 709 -20.66 22.48 -37.51
C PRO A 709 -22.12 22.40 -37.00
N ILE A 710 -22.32 22.66 -35.70
CA ILE A 710 -23.61 22.57 -35.00
C ILE A 710 -24.55 23.73 -35.35
N LEU A 711 -24.00 24.87 -35.79
CA LEU A 711 -24.73 26.07 -36.19
C LEU A 711 -25.69 26.60 -35.09
N SER A 712 -26.37 27.71 -35.38
CA SER A 712 -27.36 28.28 -34.45
C SER A 712 -28.53 27.32 -34.21
N THR A 713 -29.04 26.66 -35.25
CA THR A 713 -30.19 25.75 -35.15
C THR A 713 -29.94 24.60 -34.17
N GLY A 714 -28.77 23.95 -34.26
CA GLY A 714 -28.45 22.79 -33.43
C GLY A 714 -28.29 23.18 -31.96
N ILE A 715 -27.60 24.29 -31.67
CA ILE A 715 -27.42 24.72 -30.28
C ILE A 715 -28.71 25.26 -29.67
N ILE A 716 -29.59 25.88 -30.45
CA ILE A 716 -30.93 26.32 -30.00
C ILE A 716 -31.79 25.11 -29.62
N MET A 717 -31.69 24.01 -30.38
CA MET A 717 -32.37 22.77 -30.03
C MET A 717 -31.84 22.19 -28.71
N PHE A 718 -30.52 22.22 -28.51
CA PHE A 718 -29.91 21.81 -27.25
C PHE A 718 -30.30 22.71 -26.07
N ALA A 719 -30.35 24.03 -26.25
CA ALA A 719 -30.83 24.99 -25.24
C ALA A 719 -32.29 24.72 -24.83
N SER A 720 -33.09 24.14 -25.72
CA SER A 720 -34.45 23.70 -25.41
C SER A 720 -34.45 22.51 -24.43
N LEU A 721 -33.51 21.56 -24.54
CA LEU A 721 -33.36 20.45 -23.57
C LEU A 721 -33.06 20.96 -22.16
N ILE A 722 -32.17 21.95 -22.06
CA ILE A 722 -31.84 22.64 -20.80
C ILE A 722 -33.12 23.27 -20.24
N SER A 723 -33.82 24.06 -21.06
CA SER A 723 -35.06 24.75 -20.67
C SER A 723 -36.17 23.80 -20.21
N MET A 724 -36.22 22.59 -20.77
CA MET A 724 -37.14 21.53 -20.36
C MET A 724 -36.71 20.82 -19.07
N GLY A 725 -35.50 21.05 -18.58
CA GLY A 725 -34.96 20.41 -17.38
C GLY A 725 -34.54 18.96 -17.60
N LEU A 726 -34.16 18.59 -18.83
CA LEU A 726 -33.69 17.24 -19.16
C LEU A 726 -32.19 17.04 -18.89
N LEU A 727 -31.45 18.13 -18.66
CA LEU A 727 -29.99 18.15 -18.49
C LEU A 727 -29.56 18.74 -17.12
N GLN A 728 -30.28 18.44 -16.04
CA GLN A 728 -30.09 19.11 -14.74
C GLN A 728 -28.69 18.95 -14.11
N ASN A 729 -27.93 17.93 -14.52
CA ASN A 729 -26.62 17.63 -13.97
C ASN A 729 -25.46 18.21 -14.80
N LEU A 730 -25.75 18.90 -15.91
CA LEU A 730 -24.73 19.43 -16.80
C LEU A 730 -23.95 20.54 -16.10
N THR A 731 -22.63 20.37 -16.04
CA THR A 731 -21.68 21.29 -15.38
C THR A 731 -20.58 21.75 -16.32
N VAL A 732 -20.26 20.95 -17.34
CA VAL A 732 -19.27 21.28 -18.38
C VAL A 732 -19.93 21.20 -19.75
N LEU A 733 -19.86 22.30 -20.49
CA LEU A 733 -20.25 22.36 -21.90
C LEU A 733 -19.14 23.00 -22.73
N CYS A 734 -18.58 22.23 -23.66
CA CYS A 734 -17.59 22.71 -24.62
C CYS A 734 -18.20 22.70 -26.03
N ALA A 735 -18.56 23.89 -26.52
CA ALA A 735 -19.16 24.14 -27.82
C ALA A 735 -18.35 25.19 -28.61
N ASP A 736 -17.03 25.16 -28.48
CA ASP A 736 -16.11 26.04 -29.19
C ASP A 736 -16.04 25.71 -30.69
N MET A 737 -15.81 26.71 -31.54
CA MET A 737 -15.67 26.54 -32.99
C MET A 737 -16.83 25.79 -33.66
N CYS A 738 -18.06 25.96 -33.16
CA CYS A 738 -19.26 25.29 -33.65
C CYS A 738 -20.09 26.11 -34.66
N SER A 739 -19.64 27.32 -34.99
CA SER A 739 -20.35 28.29 -35.84
C SER A 739 -21.78 28.61 -35.32
N ILE A 740 -21.98 28.66 -34.00
CA ILE A 740 -23.32 28.86 -33.41
C ILE A 740 -23.90 30.28 -33.58
N GLY A 741 -23.04 31.28 -33.77
CA GLY A 741 -23.43 32.69 -33.99
C GLY A 741 -24.19 33.33 -32.82
N ASP A 742 -24.54 34.60 -33.02
CA ASP A 742 -25.17 35.47 -32.00
C ASP A 742 -26.49 34.89 -31.45
N ASP A 743 -27.43 34.51 -32.32
CA ASP A 743 -28.74 33.96 -31.92
C ASP A 743 -28.60 32.68 -31.10
N GLY A 744 -27.65 31.81 -31.48
CA GLY A 744 -27.39 30.53 -30.81
C GLY A 744 -26.87 30.73 -29.39
N VAL A 745 -25.87 31.61 -29.22
CA VAL A 745 -25.26 31.89 -27.92
C VAL A 745 -26.24 32.57 -26.99
N LEU A 746 -27.01 33.55 -27.48
CA LEU A 746 -28.04 34.23 -26.67
C LEU A 746 -29.10 33.24 -26.17
N CYS A 747 -29.54 32.32 -27.02
CA CYS A 747 -30.52 31.30 -26.64
C CYS A 747 -29.94 30.34 -25.59
N LEU A 748 -28.70 29.89 -25.79
CA LEU A 748 -27.99 29.02 -24.86
C LEU A 748 -27.78 29.70 -23.50
N ALA A 749 -27.28 30.94 -23.48
CA ALA A 749 -27.03 31.71 -22.27
C ALA A 749 -28.31 31.90 -21.45
N LYS A 750 -29.41 32.25 -22.13
CA LYS A 750 -30.73 32.38 -21.50
C LYS A 750 -31.24 31.07 -20.89
N ALA A 751 -31.05 29.94 -21.60
CA ALA A 751 -31.45 28.63 -21.09
C ALA A 751 -30.63 28.24 -19.86
N ILE A 752 -29.33 28.49 -19.89
CA ILE A 752 -28.40 28.21 -18.79
C ILE A 752 -28.76 29.05 -17.56
N ALA A 753 -28.89 30.38 -17.72
CA ALA A 753 -29.26 31.30 -16.63
C ALA A 753 -30.64 31.00 -16.02
N GLY A 754 -31.54 30.38 -16.78
CA GLY A 754 -32.86 29.99 -16.29
C GLY A 754 -32.89 28.67 -15.50
N LYS A 755 -31.79 27.89 -15.48
CA LYS A 755 -31.80 26.50 -14.99
C LYS A 755 -30.65 26.12 -14.07
N TYR A 756 -29.49 26.74 -14.22
CA TYR A 756 -28.31 26.41 -13.43
C TYR A 756 -27.92 27.61 -12.56
N ASP A 757 -27.65 27.32 -11.29
CA ASP A 757 -27.08 28.29 -10.35
C ASP A 757 -25.53 28.29 -10.43
N GLU A 758 -24.94 27.15 -10.80
CA GLU A 758 -23.50 26.95 -10.93
C GLU A 758 -23.18 26.17 -12.20
N MET A 759 -22.10 26.56 -12.88
CA MET A 759 -21.49 25.78 -13.95
C MET A 759 -19.98 25.73 -13.75
N GLU A 760 -19.38 24.57 -13.95
CA GLU A 760 -17.93 24.40 -13.80
C GLU A 760 -17.19 25.02 -15.00
N GLN A 761 -17.70 24.76 -16.21
CA GLN A 761 -17.08 25.25 -17.44
C GLN A 761 -18.12 25.45 -18.56
N LEU A 762 -18.06 26.61 -19.21
CA LEU A 762 -18.80 26.90 -20.44
C LEU A 762 -17.83 27.50 -21.46
N ASN A 763 -17.44 26.71 -22.47
CA ASN A 763 -16.57 27.18 -23.54
C ASN A 763 -17.38 27.36 -24.83
N VAL A 764 -17.53 28.60 -25.28
CA VAL A 764 -18.18 28.98 -26.56
C VAL A 764 -17.24 29.80 -27.46
N SER A 765 -15.93 29.67 -27.25
CA SER A 765 -14.92 30.40 -28.02
C SER A 765 -14.95 30.04 -29.51
N GLY A 766 -14.49 30.94 -30.39
CA GLY A 766 -14.39 30.67 -31.83
C GLY A 766 -15.72 30.54 -32.59
N ASN A 767 -16.82 31.10 -32.07
CA ASN A 767 -18.16 31.01 -32.66
C ASN A 767 -18.66 32.27 -33.40
N ASP A 768 -17.74 33.17 -33.78
CA ASP A 768 -18.06 34.43 -34.50
C ASP A 768 -19.17 35.26 -33.83
N ILE A 769 -19.00 35.52 -32.53
CA ILE A 769 -19.94 36.27 -31.69
C ILE A 769 -19.61 37.77 -31.74
N SER A 770 -20.60 38.62 -31.99
CA SER A 770 -20.44 40.07 -31.99
C SER A 770 -20.16 40.63 -30.58
N GLU A 771 -19.42 41.74 -30.49
CA GLU A 771 -19.07 42.36 -29.19
C GLU A 771 -20.31 42.80 -28.40
N GLU A 772 -21.38 43.24 -29.08
CA GLU A 772 -22.65 43.60 -28.42
C GLU A 772 -23.27 42.38 -27.71
N VAL A 773 -23.29 41.23 -28.39
CA VAL A 773 -23.84 39.98 -27.83
C VAL A 773 -22.96 39.42 -26.73
N LYS A 774 -21.64 39.57 -26.80
CA LYS A 774 -20.74 39.16 -25.70
C LYS A 774 -21.07 39.87 -24.39
N GLU A 775 -21.32 41.18 -24.43
CA GLU A 775 -21.69 41.93 -23.23
C GLU A 775 -23.09 41.54 -22.72
N GLU A 776 -24.04 41.28 -23.61
CA GLU A 776 -25.36 40.78 -23.23
C GLU A 776 -25.28 39.40 -22.55
N VAL A 777 -24.52 38.47 -23.12
CA VAL A 777 -24.30 37.12 -22.56
C VAL A 777 -23.64 37.20 -21.18
N LYS A 778 -22.64 38.08 -21.01
CA LYS A 778 -22.01 38.30 -19.69
C LYS A 778 -23.01 38.79 -18.65
N GLU A 779 -23.90 39.71 -19.00
CA GLU A 779 -24.92 40.20 -18.07
C GLU A 779 -25.98 39.12 -17.78
N GLN A 780 -26.37 38.30 -18.77
CA GLN A 780 -27.29 37.16 -18.57
C GLN A 780 -26.71 36.09 -17.64
N LEU A 781 -25.42 35.78 -17.76
CA LEU A 781 -24.73 34.75 -16.97
C LEU A 781 -24.15 35.27 -15.66
N LYS A 782 -24.30 36.56 -15.35
CA LYS A 782 -23.72 37.23 -14.18
C LYS A 782 -24.15 36.63 -12.84
N SER A 783 -25.35 36.04 -12.77
CA SER A 783 -25.85 35.37 -11.57
C SER A 783 -25.30 33.96 -11.38
N ILE A 784 -24.61 33.40 -12.38
CA ILE A 784 -24.09 32.04 -12.37
C ILE A 784 -22.65 32.09 -11.88
N VAL A 785 -22.34 31.25 -10.89
CA VAL A 785 -20.96 31.05 -10.46
C VAL A 785 -20.25 30.21 -11.52
N LEU A 786 -19.42 30.85 -12.33
CA LEU A 786 -18.52 30.21 -13.28
C LEU A 786 -17.13 30.08 -12.66
N LYS A 787 -16.57 28.87 -12.65
CA LYS A 787 -15.24 28.64 -12.06
C LYS A 787 -14.07 28.95 -13.00
N ILE A 788 -14.28 29.03 -14.32
CA ILE A 788 -13.22 29.21 -15.33
C ILE A 788 -13.71 30.05 -16.53
N ASP A 789 -12.80 30.84 -17.13
CA ASP A 789 -12.96 31.87 -18.19
C ASP A 789 -13.96 31.55 -19.33
N ILE A 790 -14.72 32.59 -19.73
CA ILE A 790 -15.65 32.66 -20.89
C ILE A 790 -14.88 32.83 -22.20
#